data_AF-A0A7R8VLB3-F1
#
_entry.id   AF-A0A7R8VLB3-F1
#
_cell.length_a   1.000
_cell.length_b   1.000
_cell.length_c   1.000
_cell.angle_alpha   90.00
_cell.angle_beta   90.00
_cell.angle_gamma   90.00
#
_symmetry.space_group_name_H-M   'P 1'
#
loop_
_entity.id
_entity.type
_entity.pdbx_description
1 polymer ?
#
loop_
_entity_poly.entity_id
_entity_poly.type
_entity_poly.pdbx_seq_one_letter_code
_entity_poly.pdbx_strand_id
1 'polypeptide(L)'
;MKRFVRQLTWGRALLIFLGVWLLVIFLAVWPLYKAGHTQEPDAATAQRLARAFHDLELLKRQNAELRSLFTGINIGDPSLRQEQKDALYQDLQDKLRRAEDLLERSQDINKQSTVEVGEGPSERYERLRRRISDNVQELWYFVSVEMNKMHKQVLDISPDLATKLTRILEEGVEHKRSLLVDLQSLAEVDGFAAWREQEANELSDLVQRRLEYLQNPADCSQARKLTCNLNKGCGYGCQLHHVVYCLMVAYGTQRTLILKSKGWRYHKTGWEEVFFPLSNTCTDPNGDSHSHWPGKTDTQVVDLPIIDSLSPRPPYLPLAVPADLAPRLTRLHGDPIVWWVGQLLKYLLRPQEATSNMLRDAGEKLQFKKPIVGVHVRRTDKVGTEAAFHQLEEYMLAVDEYFDQLEMKSGPVDQRRIFLASDDPKVLAEAKTNTQPKIWLQLKQFHCQMRAYAALKRLTSEIRSAGVPVAFLTEPEDTIAHQSTKPPTDPTSNTFTGTRCIIVSELQELAQSPSPESDSEEDKPSGTFTMKSMATAFHCIQGGLQMLADEDPDVECSVRVHRTVMEGLTCYQKIYKEKKCVAKQPTIGTFFQLVATMVAHEGDKIMSGLKVLVVGTGMDGYTNYEVIGDPVIAKSAAVHTRYSDVSLNGIIIDIHFLSMSDYLVCTFSSQVCRVAYELMQTMYPDAADLFRSLDDIYYYGGQSAHNRVAVLPHESQDARDMNLEVGDLVGVAGNHWDGFSKGKNLRTNRIGLYPSFKVVEKVEAVEFPTYPEVPLKNPAS
;
A
#
# COMPACT_ATOMS: atom_id res chain seq x y z
N MET A 1 19.43 76.99 65.71
CA MET A 1 20.46 76.17 66.40
C MET A 1 21.23 75.38 65.33
N LYS A 2 22.58 75.26 65.43
CA LYS A 2 23.51 74.33 64.73
C LYS A 2 23.00 73.62 63.44
N ARG A 3 23.52 73.97 62.26
CA ARG A 3 24.65 73.31 61.53
C ARG A 3 24.17 72.26 60.50
N PHE A 4 24.79 72.26 59.32
CA PHE A 4 24.58 71.31 58.19
C PHE A 4 23.15 71.37 57.58
N VAL A 5 22.92 71.27 56.28
CA VAL A 5 23.77 70.94 55.13
C VAL A 5 23.63 72.02 54.04
N ARG A 6 24.75 72.61 53.61
CA ARG A 6 24.84 73.40 52.36
C ARG A 6 25.44 72.46 51.30
N GLN A 7 24.93 72.53 50.07
CA GLN A 7 25.39 71.73 48.91
C GLN A 7 25.19 70.21 48.99
N LEU A 8 23.96 69.74 48.77
CA LEU A 8 23.76 68.51 47.99
C LEU A 8 23.11 68.91 46.67
N THR A 9 23.96 69.15 45.68
CA THR A 9 23.65 69.89 44.46
C THR A 9 22.71 69.11 43.52
N TRP A 10 21.97 69.89 42.71
CA TRP A 10 21.06 69.44 41.66
C TRP A 10 21.59 68.30 40.78
N GLY A 11 22.91 68.19 40.63
CA GLY A 11 23.58 67.08 39.93
C GLY A 11 23.18 65.68 40.39
N ARG A 12 22.81 65.46 41.67
CA ARG A 12 22.31 64.12 42.11
C ARG A 12 20.91 63.81 41.57
N ALA A 13 20.00 64.78 41.54
CA ALA A 13 18.69 64.59 40.91
C ALA A 13 18.82 64.42 39.39
N LEU A 14 19.73 65.18 38.77
CA LEU A 14 20.01 65.12 37.34
C LEU A 14 20.64 63.78 36.94
N LEU A 15 21.54 63.21 37.75
CA LEU A 15 22.08 61.86 37.56
C LEU A 15 21.01 60.77 37.64
N ILE A 16 20.05 60.88 38.57
CA ILE A 16 18.92 59.94 38.66
C ILE A 16 18.04 60.05 37.41
N PHE A 17 17.71 61.28 36.99
CA PHE A 17 16.89 61.52 35.80
C PHE A 17 17.57 61.01 34.51
N LEU A 18 18.88 61.23 34.38
CA LEU A 18 19.70 60.77 33.26
C LEU A 18 19.84 59.23 33.26
N GLY A 19 19.94 58.60 34.44
CA GLY A 19 19.89 57.15 34.58
C GLY A 19 18.56 56.53 34.15
N VAL A 20 17.43 57.13 34.56
CA VAL A 20 16.10 56.70 34.10
C VAL A 20 15.92 56.92 32.60
N TRP A 21 16.39 58.04 32.05
CA TRP A 21 16.34 58.33 30.63
C TRP A 21 17.18 57.35 29.79
N LEU A 22 18.39 57.00 30.24
CA LEU A 22 19.21 55.96 29.62
C LEU A 22 18.57 54.58 29.73
N LEU A 23 17.88 54.26 30.83
CA LEU A 23 17.13 52.99 30.96
C LEU A 23 15.98 52.93 29.94
N VAL A 24 15.24 54.02 29.75
CA VAL A 24 14.15 54.09 28.75
C VAL A 24 14.71 53.96 27.33
N ILE A 25 15.83 54.63 27.02
CA ILE A 25 16.51 54.46 25.73
C ILE A 25 16.99 53.02 25.56
N PHE A 26 17.58 52.40 26.58
CA PHE A 26 18.01 51.01 26.52
C PHE A 26 16.82 50.08 26.23
N LEU A 27 15.71 50.23 26.94
CA LEU A 27 14.50 49.43 26.72
C LEU A 27 13.84 49.66 25.35
N ALA A 28 13.94 50.87 24.78
CA ALA A 28 13.41 51.19 23.45
C ALA A 28 14.34 50.77 22.29
N VAL A 29 15.66 50.81 22.49
CA VAL A 29 16.68 50.52 21.46
C VAL A 29 17.14 49.06 21.49
N TRP A 30 17.06 48.38 22.64
CA TRP A 30 17.43 46.96 22.75
C TRP A 30 16.65 46.03 21.78
N PRO A 31 15.31 46.18 21.58
CA PRO A 31 14.59 45.43 20.56
C PRO A 31 15.10 45.71 19.13
N LEU A 32 15.45 46.97 18.83
CA LEU A 32 15.97 47.38 17.52
C LEU A 32 17.40 46.86 17.28
N TYR A 33 18.25 46.86 18.31
CA TYR A 33 19.60 46.31 18.22
C TYR A 33 19.58 44.79 18.05
N LYS A 34 18.62 44.10 18.69
CA LYS A 34 18.42 42.65 18.51
C LYS A 34 17.84 42.30 17.12
N ALA A 35 17.03 43.18 16.54
CA ALA A 35 16.53 43.04 15.17
C ALA A 35 17.60 43.36 14.09
N GLY A 36 18.57 44.22 14.39
CA GLY A 36 19.55 44.72 13.42
C GLY A 36 20.71 43.77 13.05
N HIS A 37 20.87 42.62 13.70
CA HIS A 37 22.03 41.73 13.53
C HIS A 37 21.72 40.24 13.29
N THR A 38 20.53 39.92 12.78
CA THR A 38 20.26 38.64 12.09
C THR A 38 19.31 38.84 10.92
N GLN A 39 19.76 39.57 9.90
CA GLN A 39 19.19 39.45 8.56
C GLN A 39 20.25 39.83 7.52
N GLU A 40 21.08 38.85 7.13
CA GLU A 40 21.62 38.89 5.77
C GLU A 40 20.42 38.91 4.81
N PRO A 41 20.48 39.69 3.71
CA PRO A 41 19.43 39.65 2.70
C PRO A 41 19.49 38.28 2.01
N ASP A 42 18.65 37.38 2.49
CA ASP A 42 18.46 36.02 1.96
C ASP A 42 18.54 36.03 0.43
N ALA A 43 19.39 35.17 -0.12
CA ALA A 43 19.66 35.12 -1.56
C ALA A 43 18.35 34.92 -2.35
N ALA A 44 17.37 34.20 -1.79
CA ALA A 44 16.05 34.07 -2.38
C ALA A 44 15.28 35.41 -2.42
N THR A 45 15.42 36.27 -1.41
CA THR A 45 14.79 37.61 -1.37
C THR A 45 15.44 38.57 -2.36
N ALA A 46 16.78 38.60 -2.44
CA ALA A 46 17.48 39.38 -3.46
C ALA A 46 17.14 38.90 -4.89
N GLN A 47 17.03 37.58 -5.10
CA GLN A 47 16.66 37.00 -6.39
C GLN A 47 15.17 37.21 -6.75
N ARG A 48 14.26 37.22 -5.76
CA ARG A 48 12.85 37.61 -5.95
C ARG A 48 12.74 39.09 -6.35
N LEU A 49 13.49 39.97 -5.69
CA LEU A 49 13.51 41.40 -6.02
C LEU A 49 14.08 41.64 -7.43
N ALA A 50 15.16 40.93 -7.80
CA ALA A 50 15.73 41.00 -9.15
C ALA A 50 14.77 40.49 -10.24
N ARG A 51 14.01 39.42 -9.99
CA ARG A 51 12.93 38.98 -10.90
C ARG A 51 11.82 40.01 -11.00
N ALA A 52 11.34 40.54 -9.88
CA ALA A 52 10.30 41.58 -9.89
C ALA A 52 10.72 42.84 -10.66
N PHE A 53 11.99 43.26 -10.56
CA PHE A 53 12.51 44.35 -11.40
C PHE A 53 12.60 43.95 -12.89
N HIS A 54 13.05 42.74 -13.21
CA HIS A 54 13.11 42.24 -14.60
C HIS A 54 11.73 42.20 -15.25
N ASP A 55 10.72 41.68 -14.55
CA ASP A 55 9.34 41.59 -15.04
C ASP A 55 8.72 42.98 -15.21
N LEU A 56 9.06 43.94 -14.33
CA LEU A 56 8.63 45.34 -14.45
C LEU A 56 9.31 46.06 -15.62
N GLU A 57 10.57 45.73 -15.92
CA GLU A 57 11.29 46.18 -17.13
C GLU A 57 10.66 45.61 -18.41
N LEU A 58 10.27 44.34 -18.39
CA LEU A 58 9.59 43.64 -19.48
C LEU A 58 8.20 44.24 -19.75
N LEU A 59 7.41 44.44 -18.70
CA LEU A 59 6.11 45.11 -18.77
C LEU A 59 6.22 46.56 -19.27
N LYS A 60 7.26 47.31 -18.86
CA LYS A 60 7.55 48.64 -19.40
C LYS A 60 7.88 48.60 -20.90
N ARG A 61 8.68 47.63 -21.35
CA ARG A 61 8.97 47.43 -22.78
C ARG A 61 7.71 47.12 -23.56
N GLN A 62 6.89 46.16 -23.11
CA GLN A 62 5.62 45.81 -23.75
C GLN A 62 4.66 47.01 -23.81
N ASN A 63 4.58 47.84 -22.77
CA ASN A 63 3.78 49.07 -22.78
C ASN A 63 4.33 50.14 -23.76
N ALA A 64 5.66 50.27 -23.87
CA ALA A 64 6.29 51.17 -24.82
C ALA A 64 6.10 50.70 -26.28
N GLU A 65 6.13 49.39 -26.51
CA GLU A 65 5.92 48.75 -27.81
C GLU A 65 4.45 48.81 -28.25
N LEU A 66 3.48 48.65 -27.33
CA LEU A 66 2.08 48.97 -27.59
C LEU A 66 1.91 50.44 -27.99
N ARG A 67 2.56 51.38 -27.28
CA ARG A 67 2.48 52.81 -27.59
C ARG A 67 3.16 53.18 -28.91
N SER A 68 4.24 52.51 -29.31
CA SER A 68 4.86 52.72 -30.62
C SER A 68 3.98 52.21 -31.76
N LEU A 69 3.30 51.06 -31.57
CA LEU A 69 2.29 50.57 -32.50
C LEU A 69 1.10 51.55 -32.64
N PHE A 70 0.60 52.11 -31.53
CA PHE A 70 -0.46 53.13 -31.57
C PHE A 70 -0.03 54.46 -32.19
N THR A 71 1.24 54.87 -32.06
CA THR A 71 1.75 56.12 -32.67
C THR A 71 2.18 55.97 -34.13
N GLY A 72 2.46 54.74 -34.59
CA GLY A 72 2.65 54.43 -36.01
C GLY A 72 1.35 54.43 -36.82
N ILE A 73 0.19 54.33 -36.16
CA ILE A 73 -1.13 54.32 -36.82
C ILE A 73 -1.74 55.72 -36.73
N ASN A 74 -1.56 56.52 -37.78
CA ASN A 74 -2.26 57.80 -37.91
C ASN A 74 -3.73 57.54 -38.33
N ILE A 75 -4.61 57.38 -37.33
CA ILE A 75 -6.04 56.99 -37.50
C ILE A 75 -6.84 57.97 -38.40
N GLY A 76 -6.27 59.15 -38.71
CA GLY A 76 -6.86 60.15 -39.62
C GLY A 76 -6.51 60.03 -41.11
N ASP A 77 -5.73 59.03 -41.57
CA ASP A 77 -5.32 58.96 -43.00
C ASP A 77 -6.51 58.63 -43.95
N PRO A 78 -6.84 59.50 -44.94
CA PRO A 78 -7.92 59.26 -45.89
C PRO A 78 -7.69 58.13 -46.90
N SER A 79 -6.46 57.61 -47.04
CA SER A 79 -6.09 56.67 -48.11
C SER A 79 -6.39 55.19 -47.84
N LEU A 80 -6.76 54.83 -46.61
CA LEU A 80 -7.08 53.44 -46.21
C LEU A 80 -8.50 53.04 -46.62
N ARG A 81 -8.62 51.99 -47.45
CA ARG A 81 -9.91 51.41 -47.88
C ARG A 81 -10.66 50.81 -46.69
N GLN A 82 -11.99 50.83 -46.74
CA GLN A 82 -12.84 50.37 -45.64
C GLN A 82 -12.55 48.92 -45.22
N GLU A 83 -12.38 48.00 -46.18
CA GLU A 83 -12.01 46.59 -45.91
C GLU A 83 -10.72 46.44 -45.09
N GLN A 84 -9.73 47.32 -45.28
CA GLN A 84 -8.48 47.28 -44.52
C GLN A 84 -8.67 47.82 -43.09
N LYS A 85 -9.61 48.73 -42.89
CA LYS A 85 -10.02 49.20 -41.55
C LYS A 85 -10.77 48.09 -40.82
N ASP A 86 -11.72 47.45 -41.50
CA ASP A 86 -12.55 46.39 -40.91
C ASP A 86 -11.70 45.16 -40.50
N ALA A 87 -10.75 44.74 -41.36
CA ALA A 87 -9.79 43.68 -41.02
C ALA A 87 -8.86 44.04 -39.85
N LEU A 88 -8.41 45.31 -39.76
CA LEU A 88 -7.59 45.80 -38.65
C LEU A 88 -8.39 45.87 -37.34
N TYR A 89 -9.66 46.26 -37.39
CA TYR A 89 -10.56 46.24 -36.24
C TYR A 89 -10.81 44.82 -35.72
N GLN A 90 -10.95 43.83 -36.61
CA GLN A 90 -11.07 42.42 -36.22
C GLN A 90 -9.79 41.88 -35.56
N ASP A 91 -8.61 42.10 -36.15
CA ASP A 91 -7.33 41.70 -35.55
C ASP A 91 -7.09 42.37 -34.18
N LEU A 92 -7.49 43.64 -34.03
CA LEU A 92 -7.40 44.34 -32.75
C LEU A 92 -8.38 43.77 -31.70
N GLN A 93 -9.61 43.42 -32.09
CA GLN A 93 -10.58 42.77 -31.20
C GLN A 93 -10.14 41.37 -30.76
N ASP A 94 -9.62 40.54 -31.67
CA ASP A 94 -9.11 39.21 -31.35
C ASP A 94 -7.89 39.28 -30.40
N LYS A 95 -7.02 40.28 -30.57
CA LYS A 95 -5.90 40.53 -29.65
C LYS A 95 -6.37 41.05 -28.29
N LEU A 96 -7.38 41.93 -28.25
CA LEU A 96 -7.96 42.40 -27.00
C LEU A 96 -8.56 41.24 -26.20
N ARG A 97 -9.35 40.39 -26.86
CA ARG A 97 -10.02 39.24 -26.25
C ARG A 97 -9.03 38.21 -25.70
N ARG A 98 -7.94 37.94 -26.43
CA ARG A 98 -6.84 37.09 -25.91
C ARG A 98 -6.12 37.72 -24.72
N ALA A 99 -6.02 39.05 -24.66
CA ALA A 99 -5.45 39.75 -23.51
C ALA A 99 -6.39 39.72 -22.30
N GLU A 100 -7.71 39.79 -22.50
CA GLU A 100 -8.72 39.57 -21.45
C GLU A 100 -8.70 38.13 -20.92
N ASP A 101 -8.72 37.11 -21.79
CA ASP A 101 -8.59 35.70 -21.40
C ASP A 101 -7.31 35.44 -20.56
N LEU A 102 -6.19 36.07 -20.92
CA LEU A 102 -4.93 35.98 -20.17
C LEU A 102 -4.98 36.76 -18.85
N LEU A 103 -5.68 37.89 -18.80
CA LEU A 103 -5.88 38.67 -17.57
C LEU A 103 -6.77 37.93 -16.58
N GLU A 104 -7.88 37.34 -17.00
CA GLU A 104 -8.73 36.49 -16.14
C GLU A 104 -7.91 35.32 -15.55
N ARG A 105 -7.15 34.62 -16.40
CA ARG A 105 -6.24 33.55 -15.95
C ARG A 105 -5.19 34.04 -14.95
N SER A 106 -4.67 35.26 -15.11
CA SER A 106 -3.73 35.87 -14.17
C SER A 106 -4.40 36.30 -12.86
N GLN A 107 -5.68 36.68 -12.88
CA GLN A 107 -6.44 37.05 -11.69
C GLN A 107 -6.83 35.82 -10.87
N ASP A 108 -7.10 34.67 -11.49
CA ASP A 108 -7.27 33.40 -10.78
C ASP A 108 -5.96 32.96 -10.10
N ILE A 109 -4.81 33.15 -10.77
CA ILE A 109 -3.48 32.91 -10.18
C ILE A 109 -3.20 33.89 -9.03
N ASN A 110 -3.58 35.17 -9.15
CA ASN A 110 -3.36 36.16 -8.10
C ASN A 110 -4.32 36.02 -6.89
N LYS A 111 -5.56 35.55 -7.10
CA LYS A 111 -6.44 35.11 -5.99
C LYS A 111 -5.87 33.91 -5.23
N GLN A 112 -5.01 33.11 -5.87
CA GLN A 112 -4.21 32.06 -5.21
C GLN A 112 -2.87 32.55 -4.65
N SER A 113 -2.50 33.83 -4.84
CA SER A 113 -1.17 34.37 -4.48
C SER A 113 -1.20 35.51 -3.46
N THR A 114 -2.37 36.04 -3.08
CA THR A 114 -2.53 36.82 -1.84
C THR A 114 -2.53 35.88 -0.64
N VAL A 115 -1.35 35.33 -0.32
CA VAL A 115 -1.14 34.41 0.80
C VAL A 115 -1.28 35.18 2.12
N GLU A 116 -2.42 35.00 2.79
CA GLU A 116 -2.51 35.27 4.22
C GLU A 116 -1.61 34.28 4.96
N VAL A 117 -0.78 34.80 5.87
CA VAL A 117 0.14 34.01 6.69
C VAL A 117 -0.68 33.29 7.77
N GLY A 118 -1.32 32.17 7.40
CA GLY A 118 -2.20 31.41 8.28
C GLY A 118 -2.88 30.19 7.67
N GLU A 119 -3.10 30.14 6.34
CA GLU A 119 -3.65 28.94 5.70
C GLU A 119 -2.56 27.91 5.36
N GLY A 120 -2.84 26.64 5.62
CA GLY A 120 -1.92 25.52 5.40
C GLY A 120 -1.66 25.15 3.93
N PRO A 121 -1.16 23.94 3.63
CA PRO A 121 -0.76 23.57 2.29
C PRO A 121 -1.94 23.59 1.32
N SER A 122 -1.68 24.03 0.09
CA SER A 122 -2.69 23.94 -0.98
C SER A 122 -3.00 22.48 -1.31
N GLU A 123 -4.25 22.19 -1.68
CA GLU A 123 -4.67 20.83 -2.08
C GLU A 123 -3.85 20.30 -3.27
N ARG A 124 -3.45 21.18 -4.19
CA ARG A 124 -2.59 20.84 -5.32
C ARG A 124 -1.19 20.41 -4.88
N TYR A 125 -0.64 21.01 -3.82
CA TYR A 125 0.68 20.64 -3.28
C TYR A 125 0.64 19.24 -2.68
N GLU A 126 -0.29 18.96 -1.75
CA GLU A 126 -0.37 17.64 -1.09
C GLU A 126 -0.75 16.52 -2.08
N ARG A 127 -1.70 16.77 -3.01
CA ARG A 127 -1.99 15.83 -4.10
C ARG A 127 -0.77 15.53 -4.98
N LEU A 128 0.07 16.54 -5.27
CA LEU A 128 1.28 16.33 -6.08
C LEU A 128 2.35 15.58 -5.28
N ARG A 129 2.60 15.95 -4.02
CA ARG A 129 3.57 15.29 -3.13
C ARG A 129 3.28 13.79 -3.00
N ARG A 130 2.03 13.42 -2.66
CA ARG A 130 1.60 12.02 -2.59
C ARG A 130 1.71 11.30 -3.94
N ARG A 131 1.22 11.92 -5.02
CA ARG A 131 1.32 11.32 -6.37
C ARG A 131 2.75 11.06 -6.84
N ILE A 132 3.74 11.85 -6.40
CA ILE A 132 5.16 11.57 -6.71
C ILE A 132 5.62 10.32 -5.96
N SER A 133 5.24 10.15 -4.68
CA SER A 133 5.50 8.92 -3.90
C SER A 133 4.89 7.69 -4.58
N ASP A 134 3.60 7.75 -4.94
CA ASP A 134 2.90 6.67 -5.66
C ASP A 134 3.61 6.30 -6.96
N ASN A 135 3.95 7.31 -7.77
CA ASN A 135 4.61 7.10 -9.06
C ASN A 135 6.01 6.48 -8.90
N VAL A 136 6.76 6.80 -7.84
CA VAL A 136 8.07 6.18 -7.55
C VAL A 136 7.90 4.70 -7.19
N GLN A 137 6.86 4.35 -6.42
CA GLN A 137 6.55 2.95 -6.09
C GLN A 137 6.07 2.17 -7.32
N GLU A 138 5.12 2.69 -8.10
CA GLU A 138 4.61 2.03 -9.31
C GLU A 138 5.67 1.88 -10.40
N LEU A 139 6.57 2.87 -10.55
CA LEU A 139 7.74 2.75 -11.42
C LEU A 139 8.64 1.59 -10.98
N TRP A 140 8.91 1.47 -9.68
CA TRP A 140 9.71 0.38 -9.15
C TRP A 140 9.03 -0.99 -9.29
N TYR A 141 7.72 -1.09 -9.05
CA TYR A 141 6.95 -2.32 -9.28
C TYR A 141 7.06 -2.78 -10.73
N PHE A 142 6.87 -1.87 -11.70
CA PHE A 142 7.05 -2.17 -13.12
C PHE A 142 8.48 -2.63 -13.44
N VAL A 143 9.48 -1.82 -13.11
CA VAL A 143 10.89 -2.10 -13.44
C VAL A 143 11.36 -3.39 -12.77
N SER A 144 11.08 -3.59 -11.49
CA SER A 144 11.54 -4.77 -10.75
C SER A 144 10.90 -6.06 -11.27
N VAL A 145 9.61 -6.06 -11.64
CA VAL A 145 8.95 -7.25 -12.18
C VAL A 145 9.46 -7.59 -13.58
N GLU A 146 9.58 -6.61 -14.48
CA GLU A 146 10.11 -6.86 -15.84
C GLU A 146 11.59 -7.29 -15.84
N MET A 147 12.43 -6.64 -15.01
CA MET A 147 13.83 -7.05 -14.85
C MET A 147 13.96 -8.45 -14.24
N ASN A 148 13.09 -8.84 -13.30
CA ASN A 148 13.05 -10.21 -12.77
C ASN A 148 12.58 -11.24 -13.80
N LYS A 149 11.68 -10.89 -14.73
CA LYS A 149 11.29 -11.75 -15.86
C LYS A 149 12.48 -11.97 -16.79
N MET A 150 13.18 -10.90 -17.18
CA MET A 150 14.39 -10.97 -18.00
C MET A 150 15.52 -11.76 -17.32
N HIS A 151 15.79 -11.50 -16.04
CA HIS A 151 16.80 -12.23 -15.26
C HIS A 151 16.54 -13.75 -15.28
N LYS A 152 15.29 -14.18 -15.05
CA LYS A 152 14.91 -15.61 -15.10
C LYS A 152 15.12 -16.26 -16.47
N GLN A 153 14.91 -15.52 -17.56
CA GLN A 153 15.13 -16.02 -18.93
C GLN A 153 16.61 -16.12 -19.28
N VAL A 154 17.42 -15.17 -18.79
CA VAL A 154 18.85 -15.05 -19.10
C VAL A 154 19.73 -15.90 -18.19
N LEU A 155 19.27 -16.28 -16.98
CA LEU A 155 20.06 -16.99 -15.96
C LEU A 155 20.77 -18.25 -16.49
N ASP A 156 20.07 -19.05 -17.30
CA ASP A 156 20.60 -20.29 -17.90
C ASP A 156 21.39 -20.05 -19.21
N ILE A 157 21.34 -18.83 -19.77
CA ILE A 157 21.94 -18.45 -21.06
C ILE A 157 23.26 -17.68 -20.87
N SER A 158 23.26 -16.68 -19.99
CA SER A 158 24.42 -15.82 -19.71
C SER A 158 24.44 -15.41 -18.23
N PRO A 159 25.20 -16.12 -17.38
CA PRO A 159 25.35 -15.79 -15.96
C PRO A 159 25.93 -14.39 -15.70
N ASP A 160 26.79 -13.88 -16.60
CA ASP A 160 27.34 -12.52 -16.52
C ASP A 160 26.25 -11.46 -16.72
N LEU A 161 25.38 -11.62 -17.74
CA LEU A 161 24.27 -10.71 -17.96
C LEU A 161 23.22 -10.82 -16.84
N ALA A 162 22.96 -12.02 -16.31
CA ALA A 162 22.13 -12.20 -15.12
C ALA A 162 22.70 -11.44 -13.92
N THR A 163 24.01 -11.54 -13.65
CA THR A 163 24.69 -10.80 -12.58
C THR A 163 24.56 -9.28 -12.75
N LYS A 164 24.67 -8.77 -13.99
CA LYS A 164 24.46 -7.34 -14.29
C LYS A 164 23.02 -6.90 -14.06
N LEU A 165 22.03 -7.73 -14.37
CA LEU A 165 20.62 -7.46 -14.07
C LEU A 165 20.34 -7.45 -12.56
N THR A 166 20.96 -8.34 -11.79
CA THR A 166 20.89 -8.34 -10.31
C THR A 166 21.44 -7.04 -9.74
N ARG A 167 22.61 -6.57 -10.21
CA ARG A 167 23.17 -5.29 -9.76
C ARG A 167 22.26 -4.10 -10.09
N ILE A 168 21.62 -4.08 -11.26
CA ILE A 168 20.62 -3.05 -11.63
C ILE A 168 19.41 -3.08 -10.67
N LEU A 169 18.99 -4.26 -10.21
CA LEU A 169 17.93 -4.40 -9.22
C LEU A 169 18.37 -3.92 -7.82
N GLU A 170 19.60 -4.20 -7.42
CA GLU A 170 20.18 -3.78 -6.14
C GLU A 170 20.38 -2.25 -6.09
N GLU A 171 21.09 -1.65 -7.06
CA GLU A 171 21.25 -0.19 -7.16
C GLU A 171 19.90 0.52 -7.37
N GLY A 172 18.98 -0.11 -8.11
CA GLY A 172 17.64 0.43 -8.40
C GLY A 172 16.73 0.54 -7.18
N VAL A 173 16.75 -0.44 -6.28
CA VAL A 173 15.95 -0.37 -5.04
C VAL A 173 16.51 0.67 -4.07
N GLU A 174 17.83 0.83 -4.01
CA GLU A 174 18.47 1.89 -3.21
C GLU A 174 18.10 3.29 -3.73
N HIS A 175 18.13 3.52 -5.05
CA HIS A 175 17.65 4.78 -5.63
C HIS A 175 16.16 5.03 -5.32
N LYS A 176 15.30 4.01 -5.40
CA LYS A 176 13.88 4.14 -5.02
C LYS A 176 13.73 4.53 -3.55
N ARG A 177 14.47 3.89 -2.63
CA ARG A 177 14.46 4.23 -1.20
C ARG A 177 14.89 5.67 -0.98
N SER A 178 15.98 6.13 -1.61
CA SER A 178 16.46 7.51 -1.50
C SER A 178 15.38 8.52 -1.90
N LEU A 179 14.70 8.30 -3.03
CA LEU A 179 13.63 9.18 -3.49
C LEU A 179 12.43 9.22 -2.53
N LEU A 180 12.05 8.07 -1.95
CA LEU A 180 10.97 8.02 -0.96
C LEU A 180 11.37 8.67 0.38
N VAL A 181 12.63 8.54 0.80
CA VAL A 181 13.18 9.23 1.97
C VAL A 181 13.17 10.74 1.75
N ASP A 182 13.60 11.24 0.58
CA ASP A 182 13.56 12.66 0.24
C ASP A 182 12.13 13.22 0.27
N LEU A 183 11.13 12.47 -0.21
CA LEU A 183 9.72 12.86 -0.19
C LEU A 183 9.10 12.84 1.21
N GLN A 184 9.57 11.96 2.10
CA GLN A 184 9.19 11.96 3.51
C GLN A 184 9.83 13.14 4.26
N SER A 185 11.12 13.38 4.07
CA SER A 185 11.85 14.52 4.65
C SER A 185 11.32 15.87 4.14
N LEU A 186 10.86 15.94 2.87
CA LEU A 186 10.17 17.11 2.33
C LEU A 186 8.94 17.47 3.17
N ALA A 187 8.17 16.47 3.62
CA ALA A 187 7.00 16.68 4.48
C ALA A 187 7.35 17.12 5.93
N GLU A 188 8.63 17.09 6.31
CA GLU A 188 9.12 17.59 7.59
C GLU A 188 9.66 19.03 7.48
N VAL A 189 10.25 19.39 6.33
CA VAL A 189 10.89 20.71 6.10
C VAL A 189 10.06 21.70 5.27
N ASP A 190 8.91 21.29 4.72
CA ASP A 190 8.02 22.16 3.95
C ASP A 190 7.27 23.22 4.77
N GLY A 191 7.38 23.16 6.10
CA GLY A 191 6.73 24.08 7.02
C GLY A 191 5.28 23.72 7.39
N PHE A 192 4.73 22.62 6.84
CA PHE A 192 3.34 22.21 7.07
C PHE A 192 3.18 21.08 8.09
N ALA A 193 4.26 20.55 8.65
CA ALA A 193 4.22 19.45 9.63
C ALA A 193 3.31 19.74 10.85
N ALA A 194 3.51 20.89 11.50
CA ALA A 194 2.66 21.32 12.63
C ALA A 194 1.20 21.57 12.22
N TRP A 195 0.97 22.06 11.00
CA TRP A 195 -0.39 22.23 10.46
C TRP A 195 -1.08 20.88 10.27
N ARG A 196 -0.39 19.86 9.72
CA ARG A 196 -0.98 18.52 9.54
C ARG A 196 -1.36 17.89 10.88
N GLU A 197 -0.50 18.02 11.89
CA GLU A 197 -0.79 17.52 13.24
C GLU A 197 -1.98 18.25 13.89
N GLN A 198 -2.05 19.58 13.79
CA GLN A 198 -3.19 20.35 14.29
C GLN A 198 -4.50 20.00 13.56
N GLU A 199 -4.48 20.00 12.22
CA GLU A 199 -5.65 19.69 11.38
C GLU A 199 -6.19 18.29 11.66
N ALA A 200 -5.32 17.29 11.83
CA ALA A 200 -5.73 15.92 12.17
C ALA A 200 -6.43 15.83 13.54
N ASN A 201 -5.87 16.52 14.54
CA ASN A 201 -6.44 16.58 15.87
C ASN A 201 -7.79 17.32 15.89
N GLU A 202 -7.90 18.46 15.21
CA GLU A 202 -9.14 19.23 15.10
C GLU A 202 -10.26 18.47 14.36
N LEU A 203 -9.94 17.82 13.24
CA LEU A 203 -10.91 17.03 12.47
C LEU A 203 -11.36 15.80 13.26
N SER A 204 -10.44 15.13 13.98
CA SER A 204 -10.80 14.01 14.85
C SER A 204 -11.70 14.48 16.00
N ASP A 205 -11.34 15.53 16.73
CA ASP A 205 -12.16 16.12 17.80
C ASP A 205 -13.56 16.53 17.31
N LEU A 206 -13.66 17.19 16.16
CA LEU A 206 -14.95 17.54 15.56
C LEU A 206 -15.82 16.29 15.33
N VAL A 207 -15.29 15.26 14.66
CA VAL A 207 -16.06 14.04 14.35
C VAL A 207 -16.47 13.31 15.64
N GLN A 208 -15.56 13.17 16.60
CA GLN A 208 -15.89 12.53 17.88
C GLN A 208 -16.97 13.31 18.65
N ARG A 209 -16.94 14.66 18.66
CA ARG A 209 -17.99 15.48 19.27
C ARG A 209 -19.34 15.38 18.54
N ARG A 210 -19.35 15.35 17.20
CA ARG A 210 -20.58 15.16 16.41
C ARG A 210 -21.21 13.79 16.68
N LEU A 211 -20.38 12.74 16.79
CA LEU A 211 -20.84 11.40 17.18
C LEU A 211 -21.39 11.38 18.61
N GLU A 212 -20.72 11.99 19.57
CA GLU A 212 -21.21 12.05 20.96
C GLU A 212 -22.53 12.83 21.06
N TYR A 213 -22.72 13.92 20.30
CA TYR A 213 -23.99 14.65 20.22
C TYR A 213 -25.12 13.79 19.63
N LEU A 214 -24.90 13.17 18.47
CA LEU A 214 -25.85 12.25 17.84
C LEU A 214 -26.27 11.10 18.75
N GLN A 215 -25.30 10.55 19.49
CA GLN A 215 -25.51 9.39 20.31
C GLN A 215 -26.16 9.70 21.66
N ASN A 216 -26.09 10.94 22.15
CA ASN A 216 -26.62 11.31 23.47
C ASN A 216 -27.75 12.36 23.37
N PRO A 217 -28.93 11.99 22.83
CA PRO A 217 -30.08 12.88 22.83
C PRO A 217 -30.54 13.19 24.27
N ALA A 218 -31.09 14.39 24.48
CA ALA A 218 -31.58 14.83 25.78
C ALA A 218 -32.80 14.01 26.27
N ASP A 219 -33.63 13.52 25.35
CA ASP A 219 -34.77 12.64 25.64
C ASP A 219 -34.74 11.42 24.71
N CYS A 220 -34.39 10.26 25.27
CA CYS A 220 -34.36 9.00 24.53
C CYS A 220 -35.75 8.51 24.12
N SER A 221 -36.83 8.92 24.78
CA SER A 221 -38.20 8.53 24.42
C SER A 221 -38.66 9.18 23.12
N GLN A 222 -38.16 10.38 22.81
CA GLN A 222 -38.50 11.15 21.61
C GLN A 222 -37.43 11.07 20.50
N ALA A 223 -36.22 10.59 20.82
CA ALA A 223 -35.14 10.45 19.85
C ALA A 223 -35.53 9.56 18.65
N ARG A 224 -35.07 9.93 17.45
CA ARG A 224 -35.12 9.05 16.27
C ARG A 224 -33.98 8.06 16.37
N LYS A 225 -34.27 6.77 16.18
CA LYS A 225 -33.35 5.66 16.44
C LYS A 225 -33.11 4.83 15.18
N LEU A 226 -31.92 4.27 15.09
CA LEU A 226 -31.57 3.24 14.12
C LEU A 226 -31.05 2.05 14.92
N THR A 227 -31.65 0.88 14.72
CA THR A 227 -31.31 -0.34 15.45
C THR A 227 -30.46 -1.26 14.57
N CYS A 228 -29.34 -1.73 15.11
CA CYS A 228 -28.37 -2.59 14.43
C CYS A 228 -28.10 -3.85 15.25
N ASN A 229 -27.96 -5.01 14.61
CA ASN A 229 -27.75 -6.29 15.31
C ASN A 229 -26.31 -6.79 15.08
N LEU A 230 -25.51 -6.85 16.15
CA LEU A 230 -24.11 -7.26 16.11
C LEU A 230 -23.90 -8.66 15.51
N ASN A 231 -24.91 -9.53 15.59
CA ASN A 231 -24.82 -10.95 15.28
C ASN A 231 -24.82 -11.32 13.79
N LYS A 232 -24.17 -10.52 12.93
CA LYS A 232 -23.91 -10.92 11.53
C LYS A 232 -23.15 -12.25 11.49
N GLY A 233 -23.46 -13.08 10.50
CA GLY A 233 -22.97 -14.45 10.32
C GLY A 233 -21.49 -14.62 9.96
N CYS A 234 -20.58 -13.83 10.53
CA CYS A 234 -19.15 -13.82 10.19
C CYS A 234 -18.25 -13.67 11.44
N GLY A 235 -16.94 -13.48 11.23
CA GLY A 235 -15.96 -13.26 12.30
C GLY A 235 -15.83 -11.79 12.73
N TYR A 236 -15.07 -11.57 13.80
CA TYR A 236 -14.94 -10.30 14.54
C TYR A 236 -14.82 -9.04 13.67
N GLY A 237 -13.79 -8.91 12.82
CA GLY A 237 -13.61 -7.72 11.98
C GLY A 237 -14.77 -7.45 11.01
N CYS A 238 -15.43 -8.50 10.50
CA CYS A 238 -16.64 -8.35 9.68
C CYS A 238 -17.86 -7.89 10.50
N GLN A 239 -17.95 -8.28 11.78
CA GLN A 239 -18.97 -7.77 12.69
C GLN A 239 -18.69 -6.31 13.10
N LEU A 240 -17.42 -5.92 13.32
CA LEU A 240 -17.05 -4.53 13.54
C LEU A 240 -17.43 -3.64 12.34
N HIS A 241 -17.08 -4.05 11.12
CA HIS A 241 -17.52 -3.33 9.93
C HIS A 241 -19.06 -3.27 9.82
N HIS A 242 -19.79 -4.33 10.19
CA HIS A 242 -21.25 -4.22 10.23
C HIS A 242 -21.73 -3.08 11.17
N VAL A 243 -21.12 -2.92 12.36
CA VAL A 243 -21.47 -1.81 13.27
C VAL A 243 -21.02 -0.45 12.73
N VAL A 244 -19.84 -0.35 12.11
CA VAL A 244 -19.37 0.88 11.44
C VAL A 244 -20.35 1.34 10.35
N TYR A 245 -20.81 0.41 9.50
CA TYR A 245 -21.80 0.72 8.46
C TYR A 245 -23.11 1.19 9.08
N CYS A 246 -23.58 0.53 10.14
CA CYS A 246 -24.76 0.99 10.88
C CYS A 246 -24.59 2.40 11.44
N LEU A 247 -23.41 2.73 11.99
CA LEU A 247 -23.10 4.05 12.54
C LEU A 247 -23.01 5.12 11.44
N MET A 248 -22.45 4.79 10.28
CA MET A 248 -22.39 5.70 9.13
C MET A 248 -23.79 6.05 8.60
N VAL A 249 -24.70 5.07 8.49
CA VAL A 249 -26.09 5.31 8.10
C VAL A 249 -26.87 6.04 9.20
N ALA A 250 -26.63 5.73 10.47
CA ALA A 250 -27.22 6.42 11.61
C ALA A 250 -26.84 7.92 11.63
N TYR A 251 -25.55 8.21 11.42
CA TYR A 251 -25.02 9.57 11.27
C TYR A 251 -25.59 10.29 10.05
N GLY A 252 -25.64 9.65 8.88
CA GLY A 252 -26.26 10.22 7.69
C GLY A 252 -27.77 10.50 7.82
N THR A 253 -28.48 9.74 8.65
CA THR A 253 -29.95 9.85 8.80
C THR A 253 -30.41 10.61 10.04
N GLN A 254 -29.49 11.17 10.83
CA GLN A 254 -29.75 11.83 12.12
C GLN A 254 -30.55 10.93 13.07
N ARG A 255 -30.06 9.71 13.27
CA ARG A 255 -30.66 8.71 14.17
C ARG A 255 -29.62 8.23 15.17
N THR A 256 -29.96 8.18 16.45
CA THR A 256 -29.13 7.55 17.47
C THR A 256 -29.02 6.05 17.20
N LEU A 257 -27.80 5.53 17.10
CA LEU A 257 -27.53 4.11 16.88
C LEU A 257 -27.73 3.33 18.19
N ILE A 258 -28.64 2.35 18.15
CA ILE A 258 -28.92 1.40 19.22
C ILE A 258 -28.37 0.02 18.81
N LEU A 259 -27.33 -0.45 19.49
CA LEU A 259 -26.67 -1.72 19.20
C LEU A 259 -27.32 -2.88 19.98
N LYS A 260 -27.97 -3.80 19.26
CA LYS A 260 -28.49 -5.06 19.80
C LYS A 260 -27.30 -6.05 19.89
N SER A 261 -26.62 -6.07 21.04
CA SER A 261 -25.36 -6.81 21.30
C SER A 261 -25.55 -8.18 21.96
N LYS A 262 -26.66 -8.43 22.67
CA LYS A 262 -26.88 -9.65 23.48
C LYS A 262 -26.83 -10.94 22.65
N GLY A 263 -26.35 -12.01 23.26
CA GLY A 263 -26.19 -13.32 22.60
C GLY A 263 -24.99 -13.38 21.65
N TRP A 264 -24.05 -12.44 21.77
CA TRP A 264 -22.90 -12.36 20.87
C TRP A 264 -21.99 -13.58 20.95
N ARG A 265 -21.62 -14.10 19.79
CA ARG A 265 -20.82 -15.34 19.63
C ARG A 265 -19.42 -15.27 20.25
N TYR A 266 -18.89 -14.06 20.44
CA TYR A 266 -17.58 -13.83 21.04
C TYR A 266 -17.66 -13.54 22.55
N HIS A 267 -18.75 -12.93 23.03
CA HIS A 267 -19.02 -12.70 24.45
C HIS A 267 -20.54 -12.61 24.68
N LYS A 268 -21.14 -13.63 25.32
CA LYS A 268 -22.62 -13.82 25.30
C LYS A 268 -23.41 -12.65 25.91
N THR A 269 -22.85 -11.99 26.91
CA THR A 269 -23.50 -10.90 27.64
C THR A 269 -23.72 -9.67 26.76
N GLY A 270 -22.80 -9.37 25.85
CA GLY A 270 -22.89 -8.22 24.95
C GLY A 270 -21.56 -7.52 24.71
N TRP A 271 -21.68 -6.31 24.16
CA TRP A 271 -20.60 -5.40 23.76
C TRP A 271 -20.00 -4.66 24.96
N GLU A 272 -20.88 -4.31 25.89
CA GLU A 272 -20.69 -3.43 27.03
C GLU A 272 -19.70 -3.96 28.08
N GLU A 273 -19.35 -5.24 27.99
CA GLU A 273 -18.36 -5.92 28.84
C GLU A 273 -16.92 -5.65 28.42
N VAL A 274 -16.72 -5.21 27.17
CA VAL A 274 -15.40 -5.03 26.55
C VAL A 274 -15.17 -3.57 26.14
N PHE A 275 -16.21 -2.93 25.61
CA PHE A 275 -16.22 -1.55 25.14
C PHE A 275 -17.32 -0.75 25.84
N PHE A 276 -17.17 0.58 25.88
CA PHE A 276 -18.23 1.45 26.39
C PHE A 276 -19.52 1.29 25.56
N PRO A 277 -20.71 1.48 26.18
CA PRO A 277 -21.95 1.59 25.43
C PRO A 277 -21.87 2.72 24.41
N LEU A 278 -22.59 2.57 23.30
CA LEU A 278 -22.58 3.55 22.21
C LEU A 278 -23.27 4.87 22.58
N SER A 279 -23.95 4.93 23.73
CA SER A 279 -24.66 6.10 24.25
C SER A 279 -24.70 6.03 25.78
N ASN A 280 -24.57 7.18 26.45
CA ASN A 280 -24.75 7.32 27.88
C ASN A 280 -26.21 7.66 28.25
N THR A 281 -26.98 8.28 27.34
CA THR A 281 -28.36 8.74 27.61
C THR A 281 -29.45 7.93 26.91
N CYS A 282 -29.13 7.14 25.87
CA CYS A 282 -30.12 6.47 25.05
C CYS A 282 -29.67 5.10 24.53
N THR A 283 -30.01 4.06 25.28
CA THR A 283 -29.78 2.64 24.93
C THR A 283 -31.07 1.84 24.71
N ASP A 284 -32.24 2.44 24.99
CA ASP A 284 -33.54 1.78 24.81
C ASP A 284 -33.96 1.76 23.32
N PRO A 285 -34.18 0.58 22.69
CA PRO A 285 -34.69 0.49 21.32
C PRO A 285 -36.17 0.87 21.14
N ASN A 286 -36.96 1.09 22.19
CA ASN A 286 -38.40 1.37 22.08
C ASN A 286 -38.70 2.74 21.44
N GLY A 287 -39.90 2.87 20.87
CA GLY A 287 -40.45 4.12 20.35
C GLY A 287 -41.87 3.93 19.81
N ASP A 288 -42.58 5.04 19.54
CA ASP A 288 -43.99 5.07 19.15
C ASP A 288 -44.26 4.42 17.78
N SER A 289 -43.27 4.43 16.90
CA SER A 289 -43.35 3.80 15.57
C SER A 289 -42.06 3.08 15.21
N HIS A 290 -42.22 1.87 14.67
CA HIS A 290 -41.11 0.96 14.38
C HIS A 290 -41.28 0.32 12.99
N SER A 291 -40.22 0.28 12.19
CA SER A 291 -40.22 -0.42 10.91
C SER A 291 -38.86 -1.04 10.59
N HIS A 292 -38.82 -1.92 9.60
CA HIS A 292 -37.57 -2.26 8.91
C HIS A 292 -37.18 -1.14 7.95
N TRP A 293 -35.90 -1.07 7.56
CA TRP A 293 -35.39 -0.19 6.52
C TRP A 293 -36.17 -0.33 5.18
N PRO A 294 -36.42 0.76 4.42
CA PRO A 294 -36.04 2.16 4.71
C PRO A 294 -36.98 2.87 5.69
N GLY A 295 -38.13 2.26 6.00
CA GLY A 295 -39.20 2.89 6.79
C GLY A 295 -39.86 4.07 6.09
N LYS A 296 -40.62 4.84 6.85
CA LYS A 296 -41.13 6.16 6.43
C LYS A 296 -40.30 7.27 7.08
N THR A 297 -40.41 8.48 6.54
CA THR A 297 -39.68 9.66 7.04
C THR A 297 -39.97 9.99 8.51
N ASP A 298 -41.22 9.80 8.93
CA ASP A 298 -41.76 9.98 10.28
C ASP A 298 -41.50 8.80 11.23
N THR A 299 -41.03 7.64 10.74
CA THR A 299 -40.82 6.47 11.60
C THR A 299 -39.72 6.71 12.61
N GLN A 300 -40.03 6.53 13.89
CA GLN A 300 -39.09 6.83 14.98
C GLN A 300 -37.95 5.82 15.06
N VAL A 301 -38.24 4.52 15.01
CA VAL A 301 -37.24 3.43 15.12
C VAL A 301 -37.16 2.65 13.81
N VAL A 302 -35.95 2.53 13.24
CA VAL A 302 -35.72 1.79 11.99
C VAL A 302 -34.69 0.69 12.21
N ASP A 303 -35.11 -0.57 12.04
CA ASP A 303 -34.22 -1.75 12.01
C ASP A 303 -33.44 -1.78 10.67
N LEU A 304 -32.12 -1.63 10.76
CA LEU A 304 -31.22 -1.66 9.61
C LEU A 304 -30.70 -3.08 9.37
N PRO A 305 -30.88 -3.66 8.17
CA PRO A 305 -30.35 -4.99 7.85
C PRO A 305 -28.84 -4.95 7.60
N ILE A 306 -28.24 -6.14 7.45
CA ILE A 306 -26.87 -6.27 6.93
C ILE A 306 -26.77 -5.64 5.52
N ILE A 307 -25.61 -5.07 5.20
CA ILE A 307 -25.38 -4.33 3.93
C ILE A 307 -25.64 -5.18 2.67
N ASP A 308 -25.53 -6.50 2.80
CA ASP A 308 -25.70 -7.53 1.78
C ASP A 308 -27.17 -7.66 1.32
N SER A 309 -28.13 -7.31 2.20
CA SER A 309 -29.58 -7.32 1.91
C SER A 309 -30.22 -5.92 2.00
N LEU A 310 -29.41 -4.87 2.03
CA LEU A 310 -29.85 -3.49 2.15
C LEU A 310 -30.47 -2.99 0.83
N SER A 311 -31.78 -2.70 0.85
CA SER A 311 -32.49 -2.10 -0.28
C SER A 311 -33.59 -1.15 0.20
N PRO A 312 -33.72 0.07 -0.38
CA PRO A 312 -32.75 0.71 -1.27
C PRO A 312 -31.45 1.03 -0.52
N ARG A 313 -30.33 1.18 -1.24
CA ARG A 313 -29.05 1.56 -0.64
C ARG A 313 -29.01 3.09 -0.41
N PRO A 314 -28.77 3.58 0.82
CA PRO A 314 -28.60 5.02 1.07
C PRO A 314 -27.27 5.53 0.48
N PRO A 315 -27.11 6.86 0.33
CA PRO A 315 -25.84 7.45 -0.11
C PRO A 315 -24.73 7.37 0.97
N TYR A 316 -25.12 7.14 2.22
CA TYR A 316 -24.25 7.10 3.41
C TYR A 316 -23.53 5.75 3.57
N LEU A 317 -22.82 5.32 2.53
CA LEU A 317 -22.07 4.06 2.49
C LEU A 317 -20.64 4.32 2.04
N PRO A 318 -19.65 3.55 2.52
CA PRO A 318 -18.30 3.57 1.95
C PRO A 318 -18.36 3.33 0.43
N LEU A 319 -17.49 3.93 -0.40
CA LEU A 319 -16.36 4.77 -0.01
C LEU A 319 -16.69 6.27 0.16
N ALA A 320 -17.95 6.64 0.42
CA ALA A 320 -18.33 8.04 0.55
C ALA A 320 -17.84 8.69 1.86
N VAL A 321 -17.41 9.96 1.76
CA VAL A 321 -17.01 10.81 2.89
C VAL A 321 -17.93 12.05 3.03
N PRO A 322 -18.04 12.65 4.22
CA PRO A 322 -18.77 13.91 4.42
C PRO A 322 -18.24 15.05 3.54
N ALA A 323 -19.12 15.66 2.74
CA ALA A 323 -18.76 16.72 1.79
C ALA A 323 -18.20 17.98 2.45
N ASP A 324 -18.66 18.30 3.68
CA ASP A 324 -18.12 19.41 4.47
C ASP A 324 -16.68 19.16 4.97
N LEU A 325 -16.28 17.90 5.10
CA LEU A 325 -14.93 17.51 5.51
C LEU A 325 -14.02 17.18 4.32
N ALA A 326 -14.56 16.79 3.17
CA ALA A 326 -13.78 16.30 2.03
C ALA A 326 -12.66 17.25 1.55
N PRO A 327 -12.83 18.59 1.46
CA PRO A 327 -11.74 19.50 1.09
C PRO A 327 -10.63 19.61 2.14
N ARG A 328 -10.97 19.47 3.43
CA ARG A 328 -9.99 19.44 4.53
C ARG A 328 -9.22 18.11 4.53
N LEU A 329 -9.95 17.00 4.44
CA LEU A 329 -9.37 15.66 4.37
C LEU A 329 -8.50 15.44 3.13
N THR A 330 -8.86 15.99 1.97
CA THR A 330 -8.04 15.86 0.75
C THR A 330 -6.72 16.64 0.82
N ARG A 331 -6.64 17.68 1.67
CA ARG A 331 -5.36 18.31 2.04
C ARG A 331 -4.60 17.44 3.03
N LEU A 332 -5.24 17.04 4.14
CA LEU A 332 -4.59 16.30 5.22
C LEU A 332 -4.13 14.89 4.81
N HIS A 333 -5.04 14.04 4.35
CA HIS A 333 -4.91 12.57 4.36
C HIS A 333 -4.84 11.97 2.95
N GLY A 334 -4.02 10.94 2.74
CA GLY A 334 -3.86 10.27 1.44
C GLY A 334 -5.09 9.49 1.00
N ASP A 335 -5.77 8.85 1.96
CA ASP A 335 -7.02 8.12 1.75
C ASP A 335 -8.13 8.64 2.69
N PRO A 336 -8.97 9.60 2.25
CA PRO A 336 -10.01 10.20 3.10
C PRO A 336 -11.06 9.23 3.64
N ILE A 337 -11.34 8.12 2.96
CA ILE A 337 -12.37 7.17 3.41
C ILE A 337 -11.85 6.27 4.52
N VAL A 338 -10.61 5.81 4.45
CA VAL A 338 -10.01 5.02 5.55
C VAL A 338 -9.97 5.88 6.82
N TRP A 339 -9.64 7.17 6.72
CA TRP A 339 -9.70 8.10 7.85
C TRP A 339 -11.11 8.20 8.43
N TRP A 340 -12.13 8.35 7.59
CA TRP A 340 -13.54 8.45 8.02
C TRP A 340 -14.00 7.17 8.75
N VAL A 341 -13.68 5.99 8.20
CA VAL A 341 -13.92 4.70 8.86
C VAL A 341 -13.17 4.57 10.18
N GLY A 342 -11.91 5.00 10.22
CA GLY A 342 -11.08 5.06 11.44
C GLY A 342 -11.71 5.88 12.56
N GLN A 343 -12.28 7.06 12.25
CA GLN A 343 -12.99 7.87 13.26
C GLN A 343 -14.24 7.17 13.81
N LEU A 344 -14.98 6.43 12.98
CA LEU A 344 -16.13 5.65 13.42
C LEU A 344 -15.69 4.48 14.33
N LEU A 345 -14.60 3.79 13.98
CA LEU A 345 -14.01 2.75 14.83
C LEU A 345 -13.48 3.30 16.15
N LYS A 346 -12.84 4.48 16.16
CA LYS A 346 -12.37 5.18 17.37
C LYS A 346 -13.51 5.45 18.36
N TYR A 347 -14.70 5.80 17.86
CA TYR A 347 -15.87 6.02 18.71
C TYR A 347 -16.45 4.70 19.24
N LEU A 348 -16.52 3.67 18.40
CA LEU A 348 -17.06 2.35 18.78
C LEU A 348 -16.15 1.66 19.79
N LEU A 349 -14.86 1.53 19.49
CA LEU A 349 -13.90 0.70 20.22
C LEU A 349 -13.31 1.39 21.45
N ARG A 350 -14.03 2.33 22.07
CA ARG A 350 -13.67 2.94 23.36
C ARG A 350 -13.60 1.82 24.42
N PRO A 351 -12.42 1.42 24.92
CA PRO A 351 -12.28 0.24 25.76
C PRO A 351 -12.81 0.50 27.17
N GLN A 352 -13.43 -0.51 27.80
CA GLN A 352 -13.71 -0.48 29.24
C GLN A 352 -12.39 -0.44 30.05
N GLU A 353 -12.47 -0.11 31.35
CA GLU A 353 -11.28 -0.06 32.22
C GLU A 353 -10.54 -1.42 32.26
N ALA A 354 -11.28 -2.53 32.40
CA ALA A 354 -10.72 -3.88 32.38
C ALA A 354 -10.00 -4.19 31.05
N THR A 355 -10.58 -3.80 29.91
CA THR A 355 -9.98 -3.96 28.59
C THR A 355 -8.74 -3.08 28.43
N SER A 356 -8.76 -1.85 28.95
CA SER A 356 -7.64 -0.92 28.93
C SER A 356 -6.45 -1.44 29.74
N ASN A 357 -6.73 -1.98 30.94
CA ASN A 357 -5.72 -2.63 31.78
C ASN A 357 -5.14 -3.86 31.07
N MET A 358 -5.98 -4.75 30.51
CA MET A 358 -5.53 -5.90 29.73
C MET A 358 -4.61 -5.52 28.56
N LEU A 359 -4.91 -4.44 27.82
CA LEU A 359 -4.08 -3.97 26.72
C LEU A 359 -2.72 -3.44 27.21
N ARG A 360 -2.69 -2.65 28.29
CA ARG A 360 -1.45 -2.18 28.91
C ARG A 360 -0.59 -3.34 29.40
N ASP A 361 -1.18 -4.24 30.18
CA ASP A 361 -0.49 -5.39 30.77
C ASP A 361 0.04 -6.34 29.67
N ALA A 362 -0.69 -6.48 28.54
CA ALA A 362 -0.21 -7.19 27.36
C ALA A 362 0.99 -6.48 26.70
N GLY A 363 0.95 -5.15 26.56
CA GLY A 363 2.06 -4.36 26.00
C GLY A 363 3.34 -4.44 26.83
N GLU A 364 3.22 -4.38 28.16
CA GLU A 364 4.33 -4.58 29.10
C GLU A 364 4.90 -6.01 29.01
N LYS A 365 4.04 -7.03 29.02
CA LYS A 365 4.43 -8.45 28.89
C LYS A 365 5.11 -8.75 27.56
N LEU A 366 4.62 -8.16 26.47
CA LEU A 366 5.18 -8.30 25.12
C LEU A 366 6.42 -7.45 24.90
N GLN A 367 6.75 -6.53 25.81
CA GLN A 367 7.82 -5.53 25.68
C GLN A 367 7.69 -4.72 24.38
N PHE A 368 6.45 -4.36 24.02
CA PHE A 368 6.15 -3.68 22.76
C PHE A 368 6.88 -2.33 22.67
N LYS A 369 7.84 -2.24 21.75
CA LYS A 369 8.75 -1.09 21.59
C LYS A 369 8.93 -0.77 20.11
N LYS A 370 8.97 0.52 19.78
CA LYS A 370 9.27 1.05 18.45
C LYS A 370 10.80 1.21 18.22
N PRO A 371 11.30 1.14 16.97
CA PRO A 371 10.56 0.90 15.73
C PRO A 371 10.11 -0.57 15.59
N ILE A 372 8.90 -0.79 15.09
CA ILE A 372 8.28 -2.12 14.93
C ILE A 372 7.32 -2.19 13.74
N VAL A 373 7.39 -3.30 13.00
CA VAL A 373 6.46 -3.61 11.91
C VAL A 373 5.42 -4.62 12.37
N GLY A 374 4.15 -4.30 12.17
CA GLY A 374 3.03 -5.22 12.40
C GLY A 374 2.91 -6.18 11.22
N VAL A 375 2.94 -7.48 11.47
CA VAL A 375 2.81 -8.53 10.45
C VAL A 375 1.60 -9.39 10.77
N HIS A 376 0.60 -9.41 9.89
CA HIS A 376 -0.61 -10.21 10.07
C HIS A 376 -0.71 -11.29 8.99
N VAL A 377 -0.46 -12.55 9.39
CA VAL A 377 -0.47 -13.73 8.51
C VAL A 377 -1.74 -14.54 8.72
N ARG A 378 -2.64 -14.52 7.73
CA ARG A 378 -3.91 -15.27 7.75
C ARG A 378 -3.82 -16.54 6.93
N ARG A 379 -4.04 -17.70 7.55
CA ARG A 379 -4.02 -19.01 6.88
C ARG A 379 -5.37 -19.74 6.95
N THR A 380 -5.79 -20.22 8.14
CA THR A 380 -6.64 -21.42 8.31
C THR A 380 -7.83 -21.59 7.35
N ASP A 381 -8.96 -20.93 7.58
CA ASP A 381 -10.23 -21.06 6.85
C ASP A 381 -10.38 -20.14 5.63
N LYS A 382 -9.39 -19.27 5.38
CA LYS A 382 -9.41 -18.30 4.27
C LYS A 382 -8.68 -18.80 3.02
N VAL A 383 -7.66 -19.63 3.20
CA VAL A 383 -6.87 -20.19 2.09
C VAL A 383 -7.74 -21.09 1.22
N GLY A 384 -7.90 -20.71 -0.04
CA GLY A 384 -8.67 -21.45 -1.05
C GLY A 384 -10.18 -21.18 -1.05
N THR A 385 -10.67 -20.24 -0.22
CA THR A 385 -12.08 -19.80 -0.20
C THR A 385 -12.20 -18.31 -0.47
N GLU A 386 -11.40 -17.49 0.22
CA GLU A 386 -11.44 -16.02 0.16
C GLU A 386 -10.07 -15.40 -0.11
N ALA A 387 -8.97 -16.11 0.11
CA ALA A 387 -7.61 -15.62 -0.08
C ALA A 387 -6.66 -16.73 -0.58
N ALA A 388 -5.50 -16.31 -1.12
CA ALA A 388 -4.40 -17.21 -1.46
C ALA A 388 -3.56 -17.58 -0.22
N PHE A 389 -2.71 -18.61 -0.34
CA PHE A 389 -1.71 -18.93 0.67
C PHE A 389 -0.41 -18.16 0.34
N HIS A 390 0.00 -17.29 1.26
CA HIS A 390 1.27 -16.56 1.20
C HIS A 390 2.25 -17.17 2.22
N GLN A 391 3.51 -17.33 1.81
CA GLN A 391 4.61 -17.82 2.66
C GLN A 391 5.13 -16.69 3.55
N LEU A 392 5.68 -16.99 4.73
CA LEU A 392 6.13 -15.95 5.66
C LEU A 392 7.21 -15.04 5.04
N GLU A 393 8.09 -15.64 4.23
CA GLU A 393 9.14 -14.96 3.46
C GLU A 393 8.59 -13.79 2.63
N GLU A 394 7.38 -13.89 2.09
CA GLU A 394 6.76 -12.86 1.26
C GLU A 394 6.39 -11.60 2.07
N TYR A 395 5.90 -11.78 3.29
CA TYR A 395 5.67 -10.69 4.24
C TYR A 395 7.02 -10.08 4.65
N MET A 396 8.00 -10.94 4.96
CA MET A 396 9.30 -10.49 5.46
C MET A 396 10.13 -9.72 4.42
N LEU A 397 9.92 -9.92 3.11
CA LEU A 397 10.49 -9.04 2.08
C LEU A 397 10.00 -7.58 2.20
N ALA A 398 8.74 -7.36 2.57
CA ALA A 398 8.22 -6.01 2.80
C ALA A 398 8.68 -5.43 4.15
N VAL A 399 8.92 -6.29 5.15
CA VAL A 399 9.53 -5.90 6.43
C VAL A 399 11.00 -5.48 6.24
N ASP A 400 11.79 -6.28 5.50
CA ASP A 400 13.16 -5.94 5.08
C ASP A 400 13.16 -4.55 4.41
N GLU A 401 12.30 -4.34 3.41
CA GLU A 401 12.21 -3.08 2.66
C GLU A 401 11.88 -1.86 3.54
N TYR A 402 10.94 -2.00 4.48
CA TYR A 402 10.61 -0.93 5.42
C TYR A 402 11.80 -0.56 6.30
N PHE A 403 12.47 -1.55 6.90
CA PHE A 403 13.61 -1.28 7.78
C PHE A 403 14.80 -0.73 7.01
N ASP A 404 15.08 -1.23 5.80
CA ASP A 404 16.14 -0.68 4.94
C ASP A 404 15.87 0.80 4.60
N GLN A 405 14.62 1.20 4.34
CA GLN A 405 14.25 2.60 4.11
C GLN A 405 14.33 3.44 5.40
N LEU A 406 13.90 2.90 6.54
CA LEU A 406 13.98 3.57 7.84
C LEU A 406 15.45 3.82 8.25
N GLU A 407 16.33 2.84 8.05
CA GLU A 407 17.76 2.93 8.35
C GLU A 407 18.47 3.92 7.41
N MET A 408 18.03 4.03 6.16
CA MET A 408 18.50 5.07 5.22
C MET A 408 18.10 6.48 5.68
N LYS A 409 16.89 6.65 6.23
CA LYS A 409 16.39 7.95 6.72
C LYS A 409 17.03 8.38 8.04
N SER A 410 17.10 7.47 9.00
CA SER A 410 17.33 7.79 10.42
C SER A 410 18.66 7.24 10.96
N GLY A 411 19.42 6.50 10.15
CA GLY A 411 20.56 5.71 10.58
C GLY A 411 20.15 4.35 11.18
N PRO A 412 21.12 3.49 11.54
CA PRO A 412 20.86 2.13 12.01
C PRO A 412 19.92 2.07 13.21
N VAL A 413 18.91 1.18 13.15
CA VAL A 413 18.03 0.92 14.30
C VAL A 413 18.72 0.09 15.38
N ASP A 414 18.28 0.21 16.63
CA ASP A 414 18.85 -0.56 17.75
C ASP A 414 18.58 -2.06 17.63
N GLN A 415 17.43 -2.42 17.06
CA GLN A 415 16.98 -3.79 16.80
C GLN A 415 15.82 -3.71 15.80
N ARG A 416 15.84 -4.51 14.72
CA ARG A 416 14.65 -4.67 13.86
C ARG A 416 13.62 -5.52 14.62
N ARG A 417 12.36 -5.09 14.68
CA ARG A 417 11.29 -5.74 15.47
C ARG A 417 10.07 -6.03 14.62
N ILE A 418 9.42 -7.16 14.86
CA ILE A 418 8.09 -7.45 14.31
C ILE A 418 7.09 -7.82 15.40
N PHE A 419 5.87 -7.32 15.28
CA PHE A 419 4.72 -7.84 16.00
C PHE A 419 3.94 -8.79 15.08
N LEU A 420 3.96 -10.09 15.37
CA LEU A 420 3.44 -11.13 14.51
C LEU A 420 2.11 -11.69 15.02
N ALA A 421 1.01 -11.30 14.37
CA ALA A 421 -0.33 -11.83 14.59
C ALA A 421 -0.64 -12.92 13.55
N SER A 422 -1.17 -14.06 13.98
CA SER A 422 -1.56 -15.15 13.08
C SER A 422 -2.60 -16.08 13.70
N ASP A 423 -3.47 -16.65 12.86
CA ASP A 423 -4.39 -17.72 13.24
C ASP A 423 -3.80 -19.14 13.08
N ASP A 424 -2.55 -19.25 12.65
CA ASP A 424 -1.76 -20.48 12.62
C ASP A 424 -0.59 -20.34 13.62
N PRO A 425 -0.61 -21.04 14.77
CA PRO A 425 0.45 -20.93 15.79
C PRO A 425 1.81 -21.44 15.29
N LYS A 426 1.86 -22.14 14.16
CA LYS A 426 3.13 -22.53 13.53
C LYS A 426 3.88 -21.33 12.97
N VAL A 427 3.21 -20.24 12.59
CA VAL A 427 3.86 -19.06 11.99
C VAL A 427 4.82 -18.38 12.99
N LEU A 428 4.44 -18.32 14.28
CA LEU A 428 5.33 -17.77 15.31
C LEU A 428 6.54 -18.68 15.59
N ALA A 429 6.37 -20.00 15.47
CA ALA A 429 7.48 -20.95 15.55
C ALA A 429 8.38 -20.83 14.31
N GLU A 430 7.80 -20.80 13.11
CA GLU A 430 8.45 -20.55 11.82
C GLU A 430 9.29 -19.27 11.89
N ALA A 431 8.72 -18.12 12.25
CA ALA A 431 9.46 -16.86 12.40
C ALA A 431 10.65 -16.93 13.38
N LYS A 432 10.53 -17.69 14.47
CA LYS A 432 11.57 -17.81 15.52
C LYS A 432 12.63 -18.89 15.23
N THR A 433 12.34 -19.89 14.39
CA THR A 433 13.24 -21.03 14.15
C THR A 433 13.78 -21.10 12.72
N ASN A 434 13.17 -20.40 11.76
CA ASN A 434 13.45 -20.55 10.33
C ASN A 434 14.78 -19.90 9.95
N THR A 435 15.88 -20.61 10.24
CA THR A 435 17.19 -20.51 9.56
C THR A 435 17.06 -20.95 8.09
N GLN A 436 16.18 -20.29 7.33
CA GLN A 436 16.21 -20.35 5.87
C GLN A 436 16.99 -19.15 5.34
N PRO A 437 18.29 -19.33 5.05
CA PRO A 437 19.09 -18.26 4.48
C PRO A 437 18.55 -17.83 3.10
N LYS A 438 18.93 -16.61 2.67
CA LYS A 438 18.74 -16.05 1.30
C LYS A 438 19.37 -16.88 0.16
N ILE A 439 19.79 -18.10 0.47
CA ILE A 439 20.57 -19.04 -0.34
C ILE A 439 19.71 -19.84 -1.33
N TRP A 440 18.37 -19.96 -1.22
CA TRP A 440 17.61 -20.79 -2.18
C TRP A 440 17.66 -20.33 -3.66
N LEU A 441 17.96 -19.04 -3.93
CA LEU A 441 18.33 -18.59 -5.28
C LEU A 441 19.77 -18.97 -5.63
N GLN A 442 20.72 -18.70 -4.73
CA GLN A 442 22.15 -18.96 -4.95
C GLN A 442 22.52 -20.45 -5.02
N LEU A 443 21.87 -21.34 -4.25
CA LEU A 443 22.07 -22.80 -4.31
C LEU A 443 21.52 -23.42 -5.59
N LYS A 444 20.46 -22.86 -6.20
CA LYS A 444 20.03 -23.27 -7.55
C LYS A 444 21.09 -22.91 -8.59
N GLN A 445 21.68 -21.73 -8.46
CA GLN A 445 22.80 -21.26 -9.28
C GLN A 445 24.03 -22.16 -9.10
N PHE A 446 24.37 -22.53 -7.86
CA PHE A 446 25.46 -23.44 -7.52
C PHE A 446 25.21 -24.88 -8.03
N HIS A 447 23.96 -25.37 -7.97
CA HIS A 447 23.60 -26.69 -8.52
C HIS A 447 23.67 -26.73 -10.05
N CYS A 448 23.39 -25.62 -10.74
CA CYS A 448 23.60 -25.49 -12.18
C CYS A 448 25.10 -25.38 -12.52
N GLN A 449 25.87 -24.56 -11.81
CA GLN A 449 27.32 -24.44 -12.01
C GLN A 449 28.07 -25.76 -11.74
N MET A 450 27.72 -26.48 -10.68
CA MET A 450 28.32 -27.80 -10.38
C MET A 450 27.92 -28.88 -11.40
N ARG A 451 26.70 -28.81 -11.98
CA ARG A 451 26.31 -29.66 -13.10
C ARG A 451 27.06 -29.31 -14.39
N ALA A 452 27.25 -28.02 -14.68
CA ALA A 452 28.06 -27.57 -15.82
C ALA A 452 29.53 -28.01 -15.66
N TYR A 453 30.11 -27.90 -14.46
CA TYR A 453 31.47 -28.34 -14.17
C TYR A 453 31.63 -29.87 -14.24
N ALA A 454 30.65 -30.63 -13.74
CA ALA A 454 30.64 -32.09 -13.88
C ALA A 454 30.44 -32.55 -15.33
N ALA A 455 29.61 -31.84 -16.11
CA ALA A 455 29.47 -32.06 -17.55
C ALA A 455 30.75 -31.72 -18.31
N LEU A 456 31.43 -30.61 -17.97
CA LEU A 456 32.75 -30.27 -18.51
C LEU A 456 33.78 -31.36 -18.19
N LYS A 457 33.90 -31.81 -16.93
CA LYS A 457 34.81 -32.91 -16.56
C LYS A 457 34.48 -34.20 -17.32
N ARG A 458 33.20 -34.53 -17.55
CA ARG A 458 32.81 -35.66 -18.42
C ARG A 458 33.27 -35.45 -19.86
N LEU A 459 32.92 -34.31 -20.48
CA LEU A 459 33.35 -33.99 -21.85
C LEU A 459 34.88 -34.07 -22.00
N THR A 460 35.65 -33.49 -21.06
CA THR A 460 37.12 -33.52 -21.11
C THR A 460 37.68 -34.93 -20.90
N SER A 461 36.99 -35.80 -20.14
CA SER A 461 37.35 -37.21 -20.00
C SER A 461 37.01 -38.03 -21.25
N GLU A 462 35.88 -37.75 -21.88
CA GLU A 462 35.39 -38.41 -23.10
C GLU A 462 36.26 -38.02 -24.31
N ILE A 463 36.61 -36.73 -24.44
CA ILE A 463 37.54 -36.21 -25.45
C ILE A 463 38.95 -36.82 -25.28
N ARG A 464 39.42 -37.02 -24.04
CA ARG A 464 40.68 -37.76 -23.77
C ARG A 464 40.59 -39.24 -24.15
N SER A 465 39.48 -39.91 -23.86
CA SER A 465 39.29 -41.32 -24.24
C SER A 465 39.09 -41.53 -25.75
N ALA A 466 38.62 -40.50 -26.47
CA ALA A 466 38.44 -40.51 -27.92
C ALA A 466 39.74 -40.25 -28.71
N GLY A 467 40.89 -40.04 -28.03
CA GLY A 467 42.20 -39.92 -28.68
C GLY A 467 42.43 -38.62 -29.46
N VAL A 468 41.58 -37.60 -29.28
CA VAL A 468 41.75 -36.31 -29.95
C VAL A 468 42.82 -35.49 -29.22
N PRO A 469 43.90 -35.03 -29.88
CA PRO A 469 44.93 -34.21 -29.23
C PRO A 469 44.38 -32.82 -28.93
N VAL A 470 44.07 -32.55 -27.66
CA VAL A 470 43.71 -31.22 -27.18
C VAL A 470 44.97 -30.37 -27.06
N ALA A 471 45.29 -29.64 -28.13
CA ALA A 471 46.31 -28.60 -28.13
C ALA A 471 45.66 -27.23 -27.83
N PHE A 472 46.34 -26.44 -26.99
CA PHE A 472 46.02 -25.05 -26.61
C PHE A 472 44.69 -24.78 -25.88
N LEU A 473 44.80 -24.74 -24.55
CA LEU A 473 44.19 -23.68 -23.74
C LEU A 473 45.31 -23.03 -22.93
N THR A 474 45.98 -22.04 -23.54
CA THR A 474 46.84 -21.09 -22.83
C THR A 474 45.99 -19.96 -22.24
N GLU A 475 46.45 -19.40 -21.13
CA GLU A 475 45.75 -18.37 -20.36
C GLU A 475 45.60 -17.05 -21.16
N PRO A 476 44.58 -16.22 -20.88
CA PRO A 476 44.45 -14.91 -21.50
C PRO A 476 45.32 -13.88 -20.77
N GLU A 477 46.33 -13.34 -21.46
CA GLU A 477 46.93 -12.05 -21.10
C GLU A 477 46.26 -10.93 -21.92
N ASP A 478 46.02 -9.79 -21.26
CA ASP A 478 45.47 -8.58 -21.88
C ASP A 478 46.47 -7.93 -22.85
N THR A 479 46.07 -7.57 -24.07
CA THR A 479 46.41 -6.22 -24.61
C THR A 479 45.60 -5.74 -25.83
N ILE A 480 45.31 -4.44 -25.74
CA ILE A 480 44.62 -3.51 -26.63
C ILE A 480 45.22 -3.42 -28.06
N ALA A 481 44.37 -3.25 -29.10
CA ALA A 481 44.45 -2.18 -30.14
C ALA A 481 44.15 -2.57 -31.62
N HIS A 482 43.13 -1.91 -32.18
CA HIS A 482 43.01 -1.33 -33.53
C HIS A 482 43.13 -2.13 -34.88
N GLN A 483 42.14 -1.80 -35.73
CA GLN A 483 42.16 -1.64 -37.21
C GLN A 483 41.80 -2.81 -38.17
N SER A 484 40.60 -2.66 -38.75
CA SER A 484 40.30 -2.58 -40.20
C SER A 484 40.77 -3.68 -41.18
N THR A 485 39.82 -4.39 -41.79
CA THR A 485 39.56 -4.35 -43.26
C THR A 485 38.26 -5.07 -43.63
N LYS A 486 37.75 -4.88 -44.88
CA LYS A 486 36.45 -5.33 -45.39
C LYS A 486 36.63 -6.25 -46.65
N PRO A 487 35.58 -6.78 -47.33
CA PRO A 487 35.49 -8.19 -47.74
C PRO A 487 35.80 -8.49 -49.23
N PRO A 488 35.86 -9.78 -49.60
CA PRO A 488 35.02 -10.37 -50.69
C PRO A 488 34.57 -11.83 -50.38
N THR A 489 33.62 -12.54 -51.05
CA THR A 489 32.50 -12.25 -51.99
C THR A 489 31.52 -13.44 -52.03
N ASP A 490 30.31 -13.24 -52.56
CA ASP A 490 29.25 -14.22 -52.96
C ASP A 490 29.57 -14.81 -54.39
N PRO A 491 28.75 -15.67 -55.09
CA PRO A 491 27.50 -16.38 -54.75
C PRO A 491 27.35 -17.85 -55.28
N THR A 492 26.13 -18.41 -55.21
CA THR A 492 25.53 -19.55 -55.98
C THR A 492 25.73 -21.00 -55.45
N SER A 493 24.78 -21.95 -55.58
CA SER A 493 23.31 -21.92 -55.77
C SER A 493 22.68 -23.32 -55.55
N ASN A 494 21.34 -23.38 -55.49
CA ASN A 494 20.44 -24.53 -55.72
C ASN A 494 20.00 -25.47 -54.57
N THR A 495 18.83 -25.11 -54.02
CA THR A 495 17.59 -25.93 -53.96
C THR A 495 17.61 -27.37 -53.44
N PHE A 496 16.87 -27.60 -52.35
CA PHE A 496 15.88 -28.70 -52.32
C PHE A 496 14.58 -28.26 -51.62
N THR A 497 13.47 -28.92 -51.95
CA THR A 497 12.08 -28.51 -51.68
C THR A 497 11.41 -29.24 -50.52
N GLY A 498 10.53 -28.57 -49.77
CA GLY A 498 9.60 -29.18 -48.79
C GLY A 498 10.28 -29.63 -47.48
N THR A 499 9.62 -29.61 -46.32
CA THR A 499 8.22 -29.99 -46.07
C THR A 499 7.68 -29.32 -44.80
N ARG A 500 6.35 -29.20 -44.69
CA ARG A 500 5.60 -28.74 -43.51
C ARG A 500 6.05 -29.42 -42.20
N CYS A 501 6.06 -28.66 -41.10
CA CYS A 501 5.93 -29.21 -39.75
C CYS A 501 4.54 -29.86 -39.58
N ILE A 502 4.47 -31.19 -39.70
CA ILE A 502 3.42 -32.03 -39.12
C ILE A 502 4.07 -33.33 -38.63
N ILE A 503 4.34 -33.43 -37.32
CA ILE A 503 4.22 -34.68 -36.56
C ILE A 503 3.63 -34.32 -35.18
N VAL A 504 2.32 -34.52 -35.06
CA VAL A 504 1.72 -35.02 -33.82
C VAL A 504 2.00 -36.53 -33.78
N SER A 505 2.10 -37.11 -32.59
CA SER A 505 2.39 -38.54 -32.27
C SER A 505 3.86 -38.96 -32.28
N GLU A 506 4.50 -38.96 -31.09
CA GLU A 506 5.56 -39.91 -30.68
C GLU A 506 5.93 -39.78 -29.18
N LEU A 507 4.95 -39.96 -28.29
CA LEU A 507 5.19 -40.15 -26.84
C LEU A 507 4.30 -41.27 -26.27
N GLN A 508 4.24 -42.39 -27.00
CA GLN A 508 3.43 -43.55 -26.63
C GLN A 508 4.19 -44.87 -26.84
N GLU A 509 5.44 -44.96 -26.36
CA GLU A 509 6.13 -46.25 -26.22
C GLU A 509 7.36 -46.15 -25.29
N LEU A 510 7.15 -46.27 -23.98
CA LEU A 510 8.21 -46.56 -22.99
C LEU A 510 7.62 -47.15 -21.68
N ALA A 511 6.63 -48.05 -21.82
CA ALA A 511 5.94 -48.65 -20.68
C ALA A 511 5.48 -50.10 -20.95
N GLN A 512 6.39 -50.95 -21.42
CA GLN A 512 6.17 -52.41 -21.52
C GLN A 512 7.51 -53.19 -21.51
N SER A 513 7.81 -53.86 -20.39
CA SER A 513 8.62 -55.08 -20.31
C SER A 513 8.30 -55.80 -18.96
N PRO A 514 8.50 -57.13 -18.85
CA PRO A 514 7.55 -57.97 -18.10
C PRO A 514 7.98 -58.38 -16.67
N SER A 515 7.00 -58.94 -15.96
CA SER A 515 7.09 -59.55 -14.63
C SER A 515 7.82 -60.90 -14.60
N PRO A 516 8.44 -61.27 -13.47
CA PRO A 516 8.58 -62.67 -13.05
C PRO A 516 7.40 -63.08 -12.15
N GLU A 517 6.79 -64.24 -12.44
CA GLU A 517 5.87 -64.93 -11.53
C GLU A 517 6.64 -65.85 -10.58
N SER A 518 6.16 -65.99 -9.34
CA SER A 518 6.22 -67.25 -8.58
C SER A 518 5.24 -67.18 -7.40
N ASP A 519 4.34 -68.16 -7.31
CA ASP A 519 3.24 -68.18 -6.35
C ASP A 519 3.67 -68.44 -4.90
N SER A 520 2.96 -67.79 -3.97
CA SER A 520 2.56 -68.39 -2.69
C SER A 520 1.34 -67.65 -2.14
N GLU A 521 0.22 -68.34 -1.99
CA GLU A 521 -0.98 -67.80 -1.35
C GLU A 521 -0.72 -67.55 0.15
N GLU A 522 -0.87 -66.31 0.63
CA GLU A 522 -1.31 -66.02 2.00
C GLU A 522 -1.77 -64.54 2.16
N ASP A 523 -2.93 -64.37 2.80
CA ASP A 523 -3.63 -63.14 3.22
C ASP A 523 -3.87 -61.95 2.25
N LYS A 524 -5.15 -61.54 2.17
CA LYS A 524 -5.60 -60.31 1.48
C LYS A 524 -5.29 -59.04 2.29
N PRO A 525 -4.56 -58.05 1.73
CA PRO A 525 -4.57 -56.69 2.24
C PRO A 525 -5.69 -55.86 1.58
N SER A 526 -6.36 -55.03 2.38
CA SER A 526 -7.31 -54.00 1.92
C SER A 526 -6.72 -53.10 0.83
N GLY A 527 -7.49 -52.83 -0.22
CA GLY A 527 -7.03 -52.09 -1.41
C GLY A 527 -6.50 -50.70 -1.08
N THR A 528 -5.25 -50.41 -1.47
CA THR A 528 -4.60 -49.12 -1.22
C THR A 528 -4.47 -48.29 -2.50
N PHE A 529 -4.89 -47.01 -2.46
CA PHE A 529 -4.75 -46.10 -3.59
C PHE A 529 -3.27 -45.84 -3.93
N THR A 530 -2.89 -46.01 -5.21
CA THR A 530 -1.54 -45.69 -5.71
C THR A 530 -1.48 -44.27 -6.25
N MET A 531 -0.31 -43.60 -6.20
CA MET A 531 -0.19 -42.25 -6.77
C MET A 531 -0.48 -42.22 -8.27
N LYS A 532 -0.15 -43.29 -9.02
CA LYS A 532 -0.40 -43.38 -10.47
C LYS A 532 -1.90 -43.44 -10.75
N SER A 533 -2.65 -44.33 -10.07
CA SER A 533 -4.10 -44.45 -10.28
C SER A 533 -4.87 -43.21 -9.83
N MET A 534 -4.47 -42.54 -8.75
CA MET A 534 -5.07 -41.26 -8.33
C MET A 534 -4.81 -40.14 -9.34
N ALA A 535 -3.59 -40.01 -9.86
CA ALA A 535 -3.26 -39.00 -10.86
C ALA A 535 -4.05 -39.19 -12.16
N THR A 536 -4.17 -40.44 -12.64
CA THR A 536 -5.02 -40.78 -13.80
C THR A 536 -6.49 -40.43 -13.54
N ALA A 537 -7.03 -40.77 -12.37
CA ALA A 537 -8.43 -40.47 -12.04
C ALA A 537 -8.72 -38.97 -12.04
N PHE A 538 -7.86 -38.14 -11.43
CA PHE A 538 -8.04 -36.68 -11.45
C PHE A 538 -7.94 -36.11 -12.87
N HIS A 539 -7.03 -36.62 -13.70
CA HIS A 539 -6.89 -36.19 -15.08
C HIS A 539 -8.15 -36.47 -15.92
N CYS A 540 -8.74 -37.66 -15.79
CA CYS A 540 -10.00 -38.00 -16.46
C CYS A 540 -11.17 -37.11 -16.01
N ILE A 541 -11.29 -36.81 -14.71
CA ILE A 541 -12.36 -35.95 -14.20
C ILE A 541 -12.18 -34.51 -14.68
N GLN A 542 -10.95 -33.98 -14.66
CA GLN A 542 -10.67 -32.64 -15.16
C GLN A 542 -10.91 -32.52 -16.67
N GLY A 543 -10.59 -33.55 -17.46
CA GLY A 543 -10.92 -33.61 -18.89
C GLY A 543 -12.44 -33.58 -19.13
N GLY A 544 -13.21 -34.37 -18.38
CA GLY A 544 -14.68 -34.36 -18.48
C GLY A 544 -15.31 -33.02 -18.08
N LEU A 545 -14.78 -32.35 -17.05
CA LEU A 545 -15.21 -31.00 -16.67
C LEU A 545 -14.88 -29.95 -17.73
N GLN A 546 -13.76 -30.09 -18.44
CA GLN A 546 -13.40 -29.18 -19.54
C GLN A 546 -14.35 -29.34 -20.73
N MET A 547 -14.65 -30.58 -21.14
CA MET A 547 -15.62 -30.85 -22.22
C MET A 547 -17.00 -30.25 -21.91
N LEU A 548 -17.46 -30.33 -20.67
CA LEU A 548 -18.71 -29.69 -20.23
C LEU A 548 -18.63 -28.16 -20.24
N ALA A 549 -17.47 -27.56 -19.96
CA ALA A 549 -17.30 -26.11 -19.99
C ALA A 549 -17.18 -25.54 -21.42
N ASP A 550 -16.63 -26.32 -22.35
CA ASP A 550 -16.43 -25.90 -23.74
C ASP A 550 -17.73 -25.97 -24.58
N GLU A 551 -18.72 -26.79 -24.17
CA GLU A 551 -20.01 -26.96 -24.85
C GLU A 551 -21.21 -26.25 -24.16
N ASP A 552 -21.02 -25.62 -22.99
CA ASP A 552 -22.11 -24.98 -22.23
C ASP A 552 -22.32 -23.49 -22.60
N PRO A 553 -23.51 -23.10 -23.11
CA PRO A 553 -23.83 -21.69 -23.38
C PRO A 553 -24.08 -20.86 -22.10
N ASP A 554 -24.24 -21.47 -20.92
CA ASP A 554 -24.32 -20.79 -19.62
C ASP A 554 -23.05 -21.05 -18.77
N VAL A 555 -22.11 -20.10 -18.86
CA VAL A 555 -20.84 -20.14 -18.12
C VAL A 555 -21.04 -20.20 -16.59
N GLU A 556 -22.17 -19.72 -16.04
CA GLU A 556 -22.44 -19.81 -14.61
C GLU A 556 -22.80 -21.24 -14.16
N CYS A 557 -23.40 -22.02 -15.06
CA CYS A 557 -23.75 -23.42 -14.81
C CYS A 557 -22.50 -24.32 -14.75
N SER A 558 -21.65 -24.27 -15.78
CA SER A 558 -20.41 -25.04 -15.84
C SER A 558 -19.44 -24.73 -14.69
N VAL A 559 -19.29 -23.45 -14.30
CA VAL A 559 -18.50 -23.03 -13.13
C VAL A 559 -19.06 -23.62 -11.82
N ARG A 560 -20.39 -23.63 -11.65
CA ARG A 560 -21.04 -24.22 -10.47
C ARG A 560 -20.82 -25.73 -10.39
N VAL A 561 -20.94 -26.45 -11.51
CA VAL A 561 -20.68 -27.90 -11.59
C VAL A 561 -19.22 -28.22 -11.30
N HIS A 562 -18.27 -27.48 -11.92
CA HIS A 562 -16.84 -27.63 -11.68
C HIS A 562 -16.50 -27.49 -10.19
N ARG A 563 -17.03 -26.44 -9.55
CA ARG A 563 -16.83 -26.20 -8.12
C ARG A 563 -17.33 -27.36 -7.26
N THR A 564 -18.57 -27.82 -7.45
CA THR A 564 -19.15 -28.92 -6.65
C THR A 564 -18.40 -30.25 -6.84
N VAL A 565 -17.96 -30.56 -8.06
CA VAL A 565 -17.15 -31.78 -8.32
C VAL A 565 -15.78 -31.68 -7.63
N MET A 566 -15.11 -30.53 -7.70
CA MET A 566 -13.81 -30.33 -7.06
C MET A 566 -13.90 -30.28 -5.52
N GLU A 567 -14.95 -29.67 -4.96
CA GLU A 567 -15.28 -29.74 -3.53
C GLU A 567 -15.40 -31.22 -3.07
N GLY A 568 -16.12 -32.06 -3.82
CA GLY A 568 -16.27 -33.49 -3.54
C GLY A 568 -14.98 -34.31 -3.59
N LEU A 569 -13.97 -33.89 -4.36
CA LEU A 569 -12.68 -34.58 -4.50
C LEU A 569 -11.64 -34.21 -3.42
N THR A 570 -11.91 -33.20 -2.59
CA THR A 570 -10.97 -32.64 -1.60
C THR A 570 -10.32 -33.70 -0.71
N CYS A 571 -11.08 -34.72 -0.28
CA CYS A 571 -10.59 -35.81 0.56
C CYS A 571 -9.48 -36.63 -0.14
N TYR A 572 -9.70 -37.02 -1.41
CA TYR A 572 -8.73 -37.78 -2.19
C TYR A 572 -7.50 -36.93 -2.56
N GLN A 573 -7.69 -35.64 -2.84
CA GLN A 573 -6.57 -34.73 -3.13
C GLN A 573 -5.61 -34.61 -1.93
N LYS A 574 -6.13 -34.65 -0.69
CA LYS A 574 -5.32 -34.65 0.53
C LYS A 574 -4.43 -35.90 0.62
N ILE A 575 -5.01 -37.09 0.43
CA ILE A 575 -4.29 -38.38 0.42
C ILE A 575 -3.19 -38.39 -0.66
N TYR A 576 -3.49 -37.86 -1.85
CA TYR A 576 -2.51 -37.75 -2.94
C TYR A 576 -1.34 -36.82 -2.57
N LYS A 577 -1.61 -35.66 -1.96
CA LYS A 577 -0.57 -34.73 -1.48
C LYS A 577 0.30 -35.35 -0.39
N GLU A 578 -0.29 -36.04 0.59
CA GLU A 578 0.43 -36.73 1.67
C GLU A 578 1.40 -37.78 1.12
N LYS A 579 0.95 -38.65 0.20
CA LYS A 579 1.83 -39.63 -0.46
C LYS A 579 2.93 -38.99 -1.32
N LYS A 580 2.65 -37.84 -1.95
CA LYS A 580 3.63 -37.08 -2.75
C LYS A 580 4.73 -36.42 -1.90
N CYS A 581 4.44 -36.08 -0.64
CA CYS A 581 5.44 -35.56 0.30
C CYS A 581 6.38 -36.66 0.80
N VAL A 582 5.85 -37.84 1.15
CA VAL A 582 6.67 -38.99 1.62
C VAL A 582 7.66 -39.46 0.55
N ALA A 583 7.25 -39.45 -0.73
CA ALA A 583 8.10 -39.86 -1.85
C ALA A 583 9.24 -38.88 -2.22
N LYS A 584 9.41 -37.76 -1.51
CA LYS A 584 10.33 -36.67 -1.88
C LYS A 584 11.40 -36.28 -0.86
N GLN A 585 11.51 -36.98 0.27
CA GLN A 585 12.60 -36.75 1.23
C GLN A 585 13.79 -37.68 0.98
N PRO A 586 14.93 -37.21 0.43
CA PRO A 586 16.22 -37.80 0.74
C PRO A 586 16.56 -37.48 2.21
N THR A 587 17.10 -38.43 2.95
CA THR A 587 17.51 -38.19 4.34
C THR A 587 18.75 -37.31 4.40
N ILE A 588 18.71 -36.30 5.28
CA ILE A 588 19.79 -35.31 5.50
C ILE A 588 21.17 -35.95 5.69
N GLY A 589 21.24 -37.13 6.32
CA GLY A 589 22.49 -37.86 6.52
C GLY A 589 23.20 -38.23 5.21
N THR A 590 22.49 -38.63 4.16
CA THR A 590 23.10 -39.03 2.88
C THR A 590 23.73 -37.83 2.16
N PHE A 591 23.18 -36.63 2.32
CA PHE A 591 23.72 -35.39 1.75
C PHE A 591 25.05 -35.00 2.42
N PHE A 592 25.09 -34.97 3.76
CA PHE A 592 26.32 -34.65 4.49
C PHE A 592 27.43 -35.71 4.28
N GLN A 593 27.08 -36.99 4.14
CA GLN A 593 28.05 -38.04 3.79
C GLN A 593 28.75 -37.78 2.44
N LEU A 594 27.99 -37.26 1.46
CA LEU A 594 28.48 -36.96 0.11
C LEU A 594 29.37 -35.71 0.09
N VAL A 595 28.98 -34.67 0.83
CA VAL A 595 29.79 -33.45 0.97
C VAL A 595 31.10 -33.75 1.71
N ALA A 596 31.06 -34.53 2.79
CA ALA A 596 32.25 -34.93 3.54
C ALA A 596 33.27 -35.73 2.71
N THR A 597 32.79 -36.60 1.81
CA THR A 597 33.66 -37.37 0.90
C THR A 597 34.24 -36.53 -0.25
N MET A 598 33.57 -35.45 -0.67
CA MET A 598 34.11 -34.51 -1.66
C MET A 598 35.14 -33.53 -1.08
N VAL A 599 34.96 -33.05 0.16
CA VAL A 599 35.91 -32.16 0.84
C VAL A 599 37.25 -32.84 1.12
N ALA A 600 37.25 -34.17 1.30
CA ALA A 600 38.45 -34.95 1.60
C ALA A 600 39.51 -35.00 0.48
N HIS A 601 39.21 -34.54 -0.75
CA HIS A 601 40.04 -34.84 -1.92
C HIS A 601 40.74 -33.65 -2.62
N GLU A 602 40.28 -32.39 -2.46
CA GLU A 602 40.89 -31.19 -3.08
C GLU A 602 40.77 -29.92 -2.18
N GLY A 603 41.08 -30.03 -0.88
CA GLY A 603 40.74 -29.02 0.14
C GLY A 603 41.27 -27.58 -0.06
N ASP A 604 42.52 -27.39 -0.48
CA ASP A 604 43.18 -26.07 -0.34
C ASP A 604 42.84 -25.04 -1.44
N LYS A 605 42.47 -25.47 -2.66
CA LYS A 605 42.13 -24.54 -3.75
C LYS A 605 40.69 -24.03 -3.72
N ILE A 606 39.77 -24.78 -3.09
CA ILE A 606 38.37 -24.36 -2.95
C ILE A 606 38.24 -23.34 -1.79
N MET A 607 39.02 -23.51 -0.72
CA MET A 607 38.95 -22.68 0.48
C MET A 607 39.45 -21.24 0.30
N SER A 608 40.34 -20.95 -0.67
CA SER A 608 40.79 -19.58 -0.96
C SER A 608 39.70 -18.76 -1.68
N GLY A 609 38.95 -19.38 -2.59
CA GLY A 609 37.77 -18.76 -3.21
C GLY A 609 36.60 -18.62 -2.23
N LEU A 610 36.38 -19.62 -1.37
CA LEU A 610 35.32 -19.58 -0.36
C LEU A 610 35.50 -18.43 0.65
N LYS A 611 36.74 -18.06 0.99
CA LYS A 611 37.03 -16.95 1.92
C LYS A 611 36.55 -15.58 1.42
N VAL A 612 36.30 -15.40 0.13
CA VAL A 612 35.73 -14.15 -0.43
C VAL A 612 34.20 -14.20 -0.48
N LEU A 613 33.60 -15.40 -0.52
CA LEU A 613 32.14 -15.58 -0.57
C LEU A 613 31.49 -15.74 0.82
N VAL A 614 32.27 -16.05 1.86
CA VAL A 614 31.77 -16.39 3.22
C VAL A 614 32.02 -15.29 4.26
N VAL A 615 32.56 -14.12 3.85
CA VAL A 615 32.58 -12.92 4.70
C VAL A 615 31.35 -12.07 4.37
N GLY A 616 30.20 -12.45 4.94
CA GLY A 616 28.95 -11.69 4.82
C GLY A 616 27.65 -12.47 5.04
N THR A 617 27.66 -13.80 4.99
CA THR A 617 26.44 -14.62 5.09
C THR A 617 26.29 -15.26 6.48
N GLY A 618 25.52 -14.63 7.36
CA GLY A 618 25.07 -15.25 8.61
C GLY A 618 24.21 -16.50 8.34
N MET A 619 24.50 -17.59 9.04
CA MET A 619 23.72 -18.84 9.01
C MET A 619 22.60 -18.79 10.05
N ASP A 620 21.80 -17.74 9.99
CA ASP A 620 20.83 -17.44 11.02
C ASP A 620 19.44 -17.25 10.39
N GLY A 621 18.38 -17.31 11.20
CA GLY A 621 17.01 -17.14 10.72
C GLY A 621 16.62 -15.68 10.61
N TYR A 622 15.36 -15.35 10.92
CA TYR A 622 15.00 -14.00 11.33
C TYR A 622 15.56 -13.66 12.74
N THR A 623 16.78 -14.09 13.07
CA THR A 623 17.48 -13.82 14.34
C THR A 623 17.91 -12.37 14.46
N ASN A 624 18.10 -11.69 13.33
CA ASN A 624 18.27 -10.24 13.27
C ASN A 624 16.95 -9.50 13.58
N TYR A 625 15.84 -10.22 13.77
CA TYR A 625 14.54 -9.69 14.19
C TYR A 625 14.17 -10.13 15.61
N GLU A 626 13.70 -9.17 16.39
CA GLU A 626 12.98 -9.44 17.64
C GLU A 626 11.52 -9.77 17.29
N VAL A 627 11.16 -11.06 17.38
CA VAL A 627 9.82 -11.56 17.02
C VAL A 627 8.88 -11.56 18.23
N ILE A 628 8.05 -10.52 18.31
CA ILE A 628 7.03 -10.30 19.35
C ILE A 628 5.71 -10.92 18.89
N GLY A 629 4.98 -11.56 19.81
CA GLY A 629 3.67 -12.18 19.55
C GLY A 629 3.35 -13.29 20.54
N ASP A 630 2.06 -13.46 20.89
CA ASP A 630 1.63 -14.46 21.87
C ASP A 630 1.11 -15.75 21.18
N PRO A 631 1.82 -16.90 21.32
CA PRO A 631 1.41 -18.15 20.70
C PRO A 631 0.12 -18.73 21.31
N VAL A 632 -0.31 -18.27 22.49
CA VAL A 632 -1.60 -18.65 23.09
C VAL A 632 -2.75 -17.96 22.35
N ILE A 633 -2.57 -16.69 21.94
CA ILE A 633 -3.53 -15.96 21.10
C ILE A 633 -3.64 -16.63 19.72
N ALA A 634 -2.50 -16.91 19.08
CA ALA A 634 -2.49 -17.59 17.79
C ALA A 634 -3.19 -18.98 17.84
N LYS A 635 -3.05 -19.69 18.97
CA LYS A 635 -3.75 -20.95 19.20
C LYS A 635 -5.25 -20.78 19.45
N SER A 636 -5.69 -19.72 20.15
CA SER A 636 -7.11 -19.50 20.45
C SER A 636 -7.90 -19.03 19.21
N ALA A 637 -7.27 -18.31 18.28
CA ALA A 637 -7.85 -17.85 17.02
C ALA A 637 -8.21 -18.98 16.02
N ALA A 638 -7.73 -20.21 16.27
CA ALA A 638 -8.03 -21.40 15.47
C ALA A 638 -9.55 -21.69 15.42
N VAL A 639 -10.02 -22.25 14.30
CA VAL A 639 -11.46 -22.40 13.96
C VAL A 639 -12.31 -23.05 15.07
N HIS A 640 -11.74 -23.96 15.85
CA HIS A 640 -12.45 -24.71 16.91
C HIS A 640 -12.54 -23.97 18.26
N THR A 641 -11.78 -22.90 18.48
CA THR A 641 -11.72 -22.10 19.72
C THR A 641 -12.10 -20.63 19.54
N ARG A 642 -12.17 -20.17 18.28
CA ARG A 642 -12.34 -18.77 17.87
C ARG A 642 -13.53 -18.02 18.49
N TYR A 643 -14.62 -18.72 18.83
CA TYR A 643 -15.83 -18.12 19.38
C TYR A 643 -15.87 -18.31 20.91
N SER A 644 -14.99 -17.58 21.59
CA SER A 644 -14.82 -17.59 23.05
C SER A 644 -14.24 -16.26 23.54
N ASP A 645 -14.50 -15.93 24.80
CA ASP A 645 -14.02 -14.71 25.47
C ASP A 645 -12.47 -14.60 25.40
N VAL A 646 -11.76 -15.73 25.52
CA VAL A 646 -10.29 -15.81 25.39
C VAL A 646 -9.83 -15.46 23.97
N SER A 647 -10.54 -15.93 22.94
CA SER A 647 -10.21 -15.56 21.55
C SER A 647 -10.65 -14.14 21.19
N LEU A 648 -11.67 -13.58 21.86
CA LEU A 648 -12.06 -12.18 21.71
C LEU A 648 -10.97 -11.26 22.26
N ASN A 649 -10.52 -11.50 23.49
CA ASN A 649 -9.42 -10.75 24.09
C ASN A 649 -8.15 -10.85 23.26
N GLY A 650 -7.83 -12.04 22.73
CA GLY A 650 -6.71 -12.26 21.83
C GLY A 650 -6.79 -11.44 20.53
N ILE A 651 -7.91 -11.45 19.83
CA ILE A 651 -8.04 -10.70 18.56
C ILE A 651 -8.06 -9.19 18.78
N ILE A 652 -8.52 -8.71 19.93
CA ILE A 652 -8.45 -7.30 20.33
C ILE A 652 -7.00 -6.87 20.59
N ILE A 653 -6.23 -7.70 21.30
CA ILE A 653 -4.79 -7.49 21.53
C ILE A 653 -4.03 -7.46 20.19
N ASP A 654 -4.27 -8.43 19.30
CA ASP A 654 -3.62 -8.48 17.99
C ASP A 654 -3.93 -7.23 17.16
N ILE A 655 -5.21 -6.84 17.02
CA ILE A 655 -5.62 -5.65 16.26
C ILE A 655 -5.00 -4.38 16.84
N HIS A 656 -4.95 -4.25 18.17
CA HIS A 656 -4.37 -3.09 18.85
C HIS A 656 -2.88 -2.92 18.55
N PHE A 657 -2.07 -3.97 18.70
CA PHE A 657 -0.63 -3.87 18.47
C PHE A 657 -0.26 -3.83 16.97
N LEU A 658 -1.08 -4.41 16.09
CA LEU A 658 -0.99 -4.16 14.65
C LEU A 658 -1.24 -2.67 14.33
N SER A 659 -2.28 -2.04 14.90
CA SER A 659 -2.61 -0.64 14.62
C SER A 659 -1.64 0.37 15.24
N MET A 660 -0.92 -0.02 16.30
CA MET A 660 0.12 0.80 16.96
C MET A 660 1.52 0.68 16.34
N SER A 661 1.71 -0.26 15.40
CA SER A 661 2.99 -0.43 14.71
C SER A 661 3.34 0.78 13.83
N ASP A 662 4.61 0.89 13.43
CA ASP A 662 5.08 1.97 12.54
C ASP A 662 4.78 1.71 11.06
N TYR A 663 4.54 0.44 10.71
CA TYR A 663 4.16 -0.03 9.39
C TYR A 663 3.39 -1.35 9.50
N LEU A 664 2.53 -1.67 8.53
CA LEU A 664 1.66 -2.84 8.56
C LEU A 664 1.82 -3.71 7.30
N VAL A 665 2.28 -4.96 7.44
CA VAL A 665 2.41 -5.93 6.33
C VAL A 665 1.39 -7.05 6.50
N CYS A 666 0.51 -7.25 5.53
CA CYS A 666 -0.57 -8.21 5.63
C CYS A 666 -1.22 -8.58 4.29
N THR A 667 -2.34 -9.31 4.36
CA THR A 667 -3.33 -9.41 3.29
C THR A 667 -4.55 -8.54 3.62
N PHE A 668 -4.89 -7.60 2.73
CA PHE A 668 -6.11 -6.80 2.84
C PHE A 668 -7.38 -7.55 2.47
N SER A 669 -7.31 -8.77 1.93
CA SER A 669 -8.47 -9.68 1.96
C SER A 669 -8.96 -9.94 3.38
N SER A 670 -8.08 -9.90 4.39
CA SER A 670 -8.44 -10.09 5.80
C SER A 670 -9.01 -8.82 6.45
N GLN A 671 -10.27 -8.93 6.89
CA GLN A 671 -10.95 -7.91 7.72
C GLN A 671 -10.17 -7.53 8.99
N VAL A 672 -9.37 -8.44 9.55
CA VAL A 672 -8.55 -8.17 10.75
C VAL A 672 -7.48 -7.12 10.44
N CYS A 673 -6.81 -7.23 9.29
CA CYS A 673 -5.80 -6.25 8.90
C CYS A 673 -6.45 -4.91 8.53
N ARG A 674 -7.59 -4.92 7.85
CA ARG A 674 -8.30 -3.68 7.48
C ARG A 674 -8.73 -2.88 8.71
N VAL A 675 -9.27 -3.52 9.75
CA VAL A 675 -9.58 -2.85 11.03
C VAL A 675 -8.33 -2.28 11.71
N ALA A 676 -7.20 -3.01 11.70
CA ALA A 676 -5.94 -2.51 12.25
C ALA A 676 -5.39 -1.29 11.48
N TYR A 677 -5.48 -1.34 10.14
CA TYR A 677 -5.10 -0.23 9.25
C TYR A 677 -6.01 1.00 9.43
N GLU A 678 -7.32 0.81 9.56
CA GLU A 678 -8.28 1.89 9.81
C GLU A 678 -8.07 2.56 11.17
N LEU A 679 -7.76 1.77 12.21
CA LEU A 679 -7.38 2.30 13.52
C LEU A 679 -6.03 3.04 13.49
N MET A 680 -5.07 2.59 12.67
CA MET A 680 -3.78 3.25 12.50
C MET A 680 -3.94 4.70 12.00
N GLN A 681 -4.95 4.99 11.16
CA GLN A 681 -5.27 6.35 10.70
C GLN A 681 -5.72 7.32 11.80
N THR A 682 -5.92 6.83 13.02
CA THR A 682 -6.28 7.64 14.19
C THR A 682 -5.10 7.97 15.10
N MET A 683 -3.91 7.42 14.79
CA MET A 683 -2.66 7.56 15.56
C MET A 683 -1.65 8.52 14.91
N TYR A 684 -1.83 8.84 13.62
CA TYR A 684 -0.94 9.71 12.85
C TYR A 684 -1.75 10.72 12.01
N PRO A 685 -1.17 11.85 11.58
CA PRO A 685 -1.86 12.82 10.73
C PRO A 685 -2.25 12.30 9.34
N ASP A 686 -1.40 11.46 8.76
CA ASP A 686 -1.62 10.75 7.49
C ASP A 686 -0.87 9.41 7.55
N ALA A 687 -1.59 8.29 7.62
CA ALA A 687 -1.02 6.94 7.64
C ALA A 687 -1.47 6.10 6.44
N ALA A 688 -1.95 6.76 5.38
CA ALA A 688 -2.48 6.09 4.19
C ALA A 688 -1.42 5.20 3.51
N ASP A 689 -0.15 5.60 3.53
CA ASP A 689 0.95 4.87 2.89
C ASP A 689 1.70 3.91 3.85
N LEU A 690 1.26 3.79 5.11
CA LEU A 690 1.96 3.00 6.15
C LEU A 690 1.59 1.51 6.14
N PHE A 691 1.34 0.94 4.96
CA PHE A 691 1.03 -0.48 4.80
C PHE A 691 1.64 -1.10 3.55
N ARG A 692 1.78 -2.43 3.57
CA ARG A 692 1.96 -3.27 2.38
C ARG A 692 0.99 -4.44 2.41
N SER A 693 0.04 -4.42 1.47
CA SER A 693 -0.81 -5.58 1.18
C SER A 693 -0.10 -6.52 0.21
N LEU A 694 -0.26 -7.83 0.41
CA LEU A 694 0.18 -8.88 -0.53
C LEU A 694 -0.91 -9.29 -1.53
N ASP A 695 -2.15 -8.85 -1.33
CA ASP A 695 -3.28 -9.17 -2.21
C ASP A 695 -4.09 -7.92 -2.59
N ASP A 696 -5.22 -7.67 -1.93
CA ASP A 696 -6.18 -6.63 -2.30
C ASP A 696 -5.63 -5.22 -2.03
N ILE A 697 -6.18 -4.22 -2.73
CA ILE A 697 -6.13 -2.82 -2.28
C ILE A 697 -7.06 -2.63 -1.06
N TYR A 698 -7.04 -1.46 -0.42
CA TYR A 698 -8.03 -1.19 0.62
C TYR A 698 -9.45 -1.26 0.03
N TYR A 699 -10.36 -1.94 0.72
CA TYR A 699 -11.78 -1.97 0.40
C TYR A 699 -12.64 -2.23 1.62
N TYR A 700 -13.87 -1.73 1.57
CA TYR A 700 -14.90 -1.94 2.57
C TYR A 700 -15.96 -2.93 2.06
N GLY A 701 -16.34 -3.89 2.89
CA GLY A 701 -17.28 -4.94 2.51
C GLY A 701 -18.68 -4.39 2.19
N GLY A 702 -19.11 -4.48 0.93
CA GLY A 702 -20.41 -3.97 0.47
C GLY A 702 -20.40 -2.48 0.10
N GLN A 703 -19.23 -1.88 -0.15
CA GLN A 703 -19.07 -0.51 -0.65
C GLN A 703 -19.80 -0.21 -1.98
N SER A 704 -19.98 1.07 -2.27
CA SER A 704 -20.28 1.59 -3.61
C SER A 704 -19.08 1.43 -4.55
N ALA A 705 -19.28 1.62 -5.86
CA ALA A 705 -18.23 1.45 -6.86
C ALA A 705 -16.99 2.32 -6.56
N HIS A 706 -15.82 1.70 -6.47
CA HIS A 706 -14.53 2.37 -6.28
C HIS A 706 -14.06 2.89 -7.63
N ASN A 707 -14.11 4.20 -7.82
CA ASN A 707 -13.80 4.84 -9.09
C ASN A 707 -12.46 5.57 -9.03
N ARG A 708 -11.70 5.50 -10.12
CA ARG A 708 -10.53 6.35 -10.38
C ARG A 708 -10.75 7.16 -11.65
N VAL A 709 -10.07 8.29 -11.77
CA VAL A 709 -10.11 9.16 -12.96
C VAL A 709 -8.83 9.00 -13.75
N ALA A 710 -8.92 8.68 -15.04
CA ALA A 710 -7.78 8.66 -15.94
C ALA A 710 -7.25 10.09 -16.16
N VAL A 711 -5.96 10.29 -15.92
CA VAL A 711 -5.25 11.58 -16.04
C VAL A 711 -4.19 11.56 -17.13
N LEU A 712 -3.91 10.39 -17.71
CA LEU A 712 -3.04 10.20 -18.86
C LEU A 712 -3.69 9.18 -19.82
N PRO A 713 -3.56 9.35 -21.15
CA PRO A 713 -4.12 8.41 -22.10
C PRO A 713 -3.34 7.08 -22.13
N HIS A 714 -4.00 6.02 -22.57
CA HIS A 714 -3.40 4.71 -22.81
C HIS A 714 -4.05 4.06 -24.02
N GLU A 715 -3.22 3.62 -24.96
CA GLU A 715 -3.60 2.66 -25.99
C GLU A 715 -3.15 1.26 -25.56
N SER A 716 -4.06 0.30 -25.59
CA SER A 716 -3.82 -1.11 -25.26
C SER A 716 -2.77 -1.72 -26.18
N GLN A 717 -1.76 -2.39 -25.63
CA GLN A 717 -0.76 -3.11 -26.43
C GLN A 717 -1.18 -4.57 -26.63
N ASP A 718 -1.75 -5.18 -25.59
CA ASP A 718 -2.29 -6.54 -25.62
C ASP A 718 -3.82 -6.56 -25.56
N ALA A 719 -4.41 -7.69 -25.98
CA ALA A 719 -5.84 -7.98 -25.78
C ALA A 719 -6.28 -8.07 -24.29
N ARG A 720 -5.33 -8.02 -23.35
CA ARG A 720 -5.52 -8.01 -21.90
C ARG A 720 -5.65 -6.59 -21.33
N ASP A 721 -5.20 -5.58 -22.07
CA ASP A 721 -5.19 -4.18 -21.63
C ASP A 721 -6.51 -3.49 -21.99
N MET A 722 -6.74 -2.30 -21.45
CA MET A 722 -7.84 -1.43 -21.85
C MET A 722 -7.38 -0.02 -22.18
N ASN A 723 -8.03 0.58 -23.18
CA ASN A 723 -7.79 1.97 -23.53
C ASN A 723 -8.26 2.92 -22.42
N LEU A 724 -7.53 4.03 -22.24
CA LEU A 724 -7.89 5.15 -21.38
C LEU A 724 -7.81 6.45 -22.17
N GLU A 725 -8.84 7.28 -22.06
CA GLU A 725 -8.81 8.71 -22.43
C GLU A 725 -8.81 9.56 -21.16
N VAL A 726 -8.25 10.77 -21.22
CA VAL A 726 -8.19 11.67 -20.05
C VAL A 726 -9.61 12.08 -19.65
N GLY A 727 -9.96 11.86 -18.38
CA GLY A 727 -11.31 12.03 -17.84
C GLY A 727 -12.12 10.74 -17.71
N ASP A 728 -11.66 9.60 -18.27
CA ASP A 728 -12.36 8.32 -18.12
C ASP A 728 -12.49 7.90 -16.66
N LEU A 729 -13.70 7.51 -16.27
CA LEU A 729 -13.93 6.83 -14.99
C LEU A 729 -13.59 5.34 -15.12
N VAL A 730 -12.77 4.86 -14.20
CA VAL A 730 -12.32 3.47 -14.11
C VAL A 730 -12.79 2.89 -12.79
N GLY A 731 -13.71 1.92 -12.84
CA GLY A 731 -14.04 1.10 -11.67
C GLY A 731 -12.86 0.16 -11.38
N VAL A 732 -12.10 0.42 -10.32
CA VAL A 732 -10.92 -0.39 -9.98
C VAL A 732 -11.34 -1.72 -9.33
N ALA A 733 -10.67 -2.80 -9.71
CA ALA A 733 -10.85 -4.12 -9.11
C ALA A 733 -9.68 -4.49 -8.18
N GLY A 734 -8.47 -4.02 -8.49
CA GLY A 734 -7.28 -4.20 -7.66
C GLY A 734 -6.00 -3.72 -8.34
N ASN A 735 -4.94 -3.54 -7.56
CA ASN A 735 -3.58 -3.33 -8.03
C ASN A 735 -2.85 -4.68 -8.04
N HIS A 736 -2.09 -5.00 -9.09
CA HIS A 736 -1.30 -6.22 -9.14
C HIS A 736 0.10 -6.05 -8.52
N TRP A 737 0.47 -4.82 -8.15
CA TRP A 737 1.77 -4.46 -7.58
C TRP A 737 2.96 -4.78 -8.51
N ASP A 738 2.72 -4.71 -9.82
CA ASP A 738 3.68 -4.90 -10.92
C ASP A 738 3.71 -3.71 -11.88
N GLY A 739 3.20 -2.54 -11.45
CA GLY A 739 3.01 -1.35 -12.28
C GLY A 739 1.65 -1.27 -12.98
N PHE A 740 0.86 -2.35 -12.95
CA PHE A 740 -0.47 -2.42 -13.53
C PHE A 740 -1.57 -2.65 -12.50
N SER A 741 -2.72 -2.06 -12.77
CA SER A 741 -3.97 -2.29 -12.05
C SER A 741 -4.98 -2.94 -12.99
N LYS A 742 -5.95 -3.67 -12.43
CA LYS A 742 -7.08 -4.24 -13.15
C LYS A 742 -8.35 -3.47 -12.83
N GLY A 743 -9.17 -3.21 -13.84
CA GLY A 743 -10.43 -2.50 -13.63
C GLY A 743 -11.32 -2.50 -14.86
N LYS A 744 -12.37 -1.68 -14.81
CA LYS A 744 -13.37 -1.50 -15.84
C LYS A 744 -13.47 -0.03 -16.24
N ASN A 745 -13.11 0.29 -17.48
CA ASN A 745 -13.38 1.61 -18.04
C ASN A 745 -14.90 1.76 -18.25
N LEU A 746 -15.53 2.72 -17.58
CA LEU A 746 -16.99 2.89 -17.57
C LEU A 746 -17.54 3.47 -18.88
N ARG A 747 -16.73 4.22 -19.65
CA ARG A 747 -17.11 4.75 -20.97
C ARG A 747 -17.14 3.65 -22.03
N THR A 748 -16.10 2.81 -22.07
CA THR A 748 -15.96 1.75 -23.09
C THR A 748 -16.56 0.41 -22.66
N ASN A 749 -16.98 0.27 -21.40
CA ASN A 749 -17.48 -0.94 -20.76
C ASN A 749 -16.47 -2.13 -20.78
N ARG A 750 -15.21 -1.88 -21.18
CA ARG A 750 -14.11 -2.86 -21.23
C ARG A 750 -13.54 -3.12 -19.84
N ILE A 751 -13.26 -4.38 -19.56
CA ILE A 751 -12.47 -4.82 -18.41
C ILE A 751 -11.08 -5.18 -18.93
N GLY A 752 -10.02 -4.72 -18.27
CA GLY A 752 -8.64 -4.99 -18.67
C GLY A 752 -7.62 -4.49 -17.65
N LEU A 753 -6.35 -4.65 -18.01
CA LEU A 753 -5.21 -4.05 -17.32
C LEU A 753 -4.98 -2.61 -17.81
N TYR A 754 -4.40 -1.79 -16.93
CA TYR A 754 -3.93 -0.46 -17.26
C TYR A 754 -2.76 -0.06 -16.33
N PRO A 755 -1.80 0.77 -16.76
CA PRO A 755 -0.72 1.21 -15.89
C PRO A 755 -1.25 2.07 -14.74
N SER A 756 -0.91 1.69 -13.50
CA SER A 756 -1.49 2.28 -12.28
C SER A 756 -1.29 3.81 -12.20
N PHE A 757 -0.12 4.31 -12.60
CA PHE A 757 0.26 5.74 -12.55
C PHE A 757 -0.58 6.67 -13.46
N LYS A 758 -1.37 6.11 -14.38
CA LYS A 758 -2.19 6.87 -15.35
C LYS A 758 -3.56 7.28 -14.81
N VAL A 759 -3.94 6.83 -13.61
CA VAL A 759 -5.19 7.20 -12.95
C VAL A 759 -4.90 7.90 -11.61
N VAL A 760 -5.90 8.61 -11.06
CA VAL A 760 -5.89 9.12 -9.68
C VAL A 760 -7.20 8.75 -8.98
N GLU A 761 -7.16 8.70 -7.65
CA GLU A 761 -8.31 8.35 -6.82
C GLU A 761 -9.46 9.36 -6.97
N LYS A 762 -10.71 8.88 -7.02
CA LYS A 762 -11.90 9.74 -7.05
C LYS A 762 -12.56 9.72 -5.67
N VAL A 763 -12.28 10.74 -4.86
CA VAL A 763 -12.97 10.95 -3.58
C VAL A 763 -14.46 11.18 -3.83
N GLU A 764 -15.31 10.24 -3.38
CA GLU A 764 -16.77 10.37 -3.45
C GLU A 764 -17.26 11.17 -2.24
N ALA A 765 -17.57 12.45 -2.44
CA ALA A 765 -18.12 13.32 -1.40
C ALA A 765 -19.66 13.27 -1.38
N VAL A 766 -20.26 13.13 -0.20
CA VAL A 766 -21.73 13.05 0.00
C VAL A 766 -22.17 14.07 1.06
N GLU A 767 -23.35 14.67 0.86
CA GLU A 767 -23.97 15.59 1.81
C GLU A 767 -24.45 14.85 3.07
N PHE A 768 -23.57 14.74 4.06
CA PHE A 768 -23.88 14.24 5.39
C PHE A 768 -24.31 15.39 6.33
N PRO A 769 -25.10 15.11 7.39
CA PRO A 769 -25.40 16.11 8.41
C PRO A 769 -24.14 16.67 9.09
N THR A 770 -24.10 18.00 9.21
CA THR A 770 -22.96 18.74 9.78
C THR A 770 -23.08 19.01 11.28
N TYR A 771 -24.24 18.71 11.88
CA TYR A 771 -24.56 18.90 13.31
C TYR A 771 -24.12 20.30 13.82
N PRO A 772 -24.76 21.39 13.34
CA PRO A 772 -24.34 22.77 13.61
C PRO A 772 -24.33 23.17 15.09
N GLU A 773 -25.01 22.41 15.95
CA GLU A 773 -24.97 22.52 17.41
C GLU A 773 -23.59 22.14 17.99
N VAL A 774 -22.77 21.45 17.20
CA VAL A 774 -21.39 21.07 17.47
C VAL A 774 -20.46 21.80 16.48
N PRO A 775 -20.23 23.12 16.65
CA PRO A 775 -19.38 23.87 15.75
C PRO A 775 -17.92 23.42 15.83
N LEU A 776 -17.14 23.79 14.81
CA LEU A 776 -15.69 23.84 14.93
C LEU A 776 -15.31 24.77 16.09
N LYS A 777 -14.36 24.34 16.93
CA LYS A 777 -13.75 25.28 17.89
C LYS A 777 -12.95 26.28 17.09
N ASN A 778 -13.11 27.58 17.37
CA ASN A 778 -12.16 28.56 16.87
C ASN A 778 -10.80 28.32 17.56
N PRO A 779 -9.66 28.41 16.86
CA PRO A 779 -8.32 28.16 17.42
C PRO A 779 -7.83 29.25 18.40
N ALA A 780 -8.75 29.94 19.08
CA ALA A 780 -8.51 31.04 20.01
C ALA A 780 -9.26 30.85 21.36
N SER A 781 -9.66 29.62 21.69
CA SER A 781 -10.30 29.24 22.96
C SER A 781 -9.47 28.25 23.78
#